data_AF-A0AAE0W7X2-F1
#
_entry.id   AF-A0AAE0W7X2-F1
#
_cell.length_a   1.000
_cell.length_b   1.000
_cell.length_c   1.000
_cell.angle_alpha   90.00
_cell.angle_beta   90.00
_cell.angle_gamma   90.00
#
_symmetry.space_group_name_H-M   'P 1'
#
loop_
_entity.id
_entity.type
_entity.pdbx_description
1 polymer ?
#
loop_
_entity_poly.entity_id
_entity_poly.type
_entity_poly.pdbx_seq_one_letter_code
_entity_poly.pdbx_strand_id
1 'polypeptide(L)'
;MENINDLMPLSKDWNKERLTQLKNLFPDLFTNEGKLNIDELKKVVDPASVSETERYEFRWFGKSTAKRNAYTPSNATLMFDEARSVNPNESENLIIEGENLEVLKLLSDSYREQIKCIYIDPPYNTGKDFVYSDNYTQDKKAYWEENGVFKDGLKIDTNTENDGRYHSNWLNMMYSRLLIARQLLSEDGVIFISIDDNEVHNLRKLCDEVFGEENFVSDIIWHSKYTTSNDAKYVSRQHEHILLYAKQLDEFEIGLLDRTEEMDNAYKNPDNDPNGNWKATPLHAKSGSESNIYVIEFPNGKTWTPPKGRYPRYSKSRLMDIYNEGGLYFNKNGGIDKKTYLSEVKQGKTTGSVWSFNEVGSSHQANEQLADLFGKGMFDNPKPTNLIKTCLKIANGDDSLILDFFGGSGTTGQALMELNQEDEGNRKFILVQIPEATDKESEAYKAGYKKISDITIERNKRAIAKIIEEKKKQQPDLFTNGHKDEAINGLGFKVFKLVKSNFPRVEWAPDVEKTDEENIASLKKYIADKEAQLVTAFNRNELLTEILIKNGFQLNYKADKQEQFKKNEILLATDGIKETLICLDVTIEADTVEIIDMKQSVFNLVLFGSAFVVSVMFYFWMGTEPKVVGLFIERTVALRNAEGKGSIPQFVKEVKDDIEMGKISEAIDRCNRHQSSIAAVIRAGLEKHVNLMKRSDVTHDKRKSELQKAFEDATSIEMPMLEKNLVSISTIASISTMVGLLGTTFGMIRAFAALATGGAPDAVQLSLGISEALFNTAGGILASVLSIVIYNFFTSKIDKFNYTIEEAAYYIVETLSNIE
;
A
#
# COMPACT_ATOMS: atom_id res chain seq x y z
N MET A 1 21.95 -7.71 -40.09
CA MET A 1 21.28 -9.02 -40.15
C MET A 1 20.18 -8.90 -41.17
N GLU A 2 20.37 -9.53 -42.32
CA GLU A 2 19.38 -9.55 -43.40
C GLU A 2 18.09 -10.23 -42.88
N ASN A 3 16.95 -9.60 -43.14
CA ASN A 3 15.63 -10.07 -42.75
C ASN A 3 15.10 -11.02 -43.85
N ILE A 4 14.24 -11.99 -43.48
CA ILE A 4 13.60 -12.91 -44.43
C ILE A 4 12.84 -12.19 -45.57
N ASN A 5 12.44 -10.93 -45.34
CA ASN A 5 11.82 -10.06 -46.35
C ASN A 5 12.80 -9.53 -47.40
N ASP A 6 14.11 -9.56 -47.15
CA ASP A 6 15.17 -9.14 -48.09
C ASP A 6 15.49 -10.23 -49.12
N LEU A 7 14.99 -11.46 -48.93
CA LEU A 7 15.21 -12.64 -49.78
C LEU A 7 13.98 -13.02 -50.62
N MET A 8 12.86 -12.31 -50.49
CA MET A 8 11.64 -12.56 -51.29
C MET A 8 11.51 -11.52 -52.42
N PRO A 9 11.24 -11.94 -53.68
CA PRO A 9 11.04 -11.00 -54.78
C PRO A 9 9.62 -10.44 -54.72
N LEU A 10 9.37 -9.56 -53.76
CA LEU A 10 8.10 -8.86 -53.60
C LEU A 10 8.15 -7.49 -54.32
N SER A 11 7.04 -7.09 -54.94
CA SER A 11 6.90 -5.77 -55.55
C SER A 11 7.03 -4.66 -54.49
N LYS A 12 7.51 -3.48 -54.91
CA LYS A 12 7.71 -2.30 -54.05
C LYS A 12 6.45 -1.98 -53.23
N ASP A 13 6.59 -1.88 -51.91
CA ASP A 13 5.51 -1.49 -51.01
C ASP A 13 5.31 0.04 -51.05
N TRP A 14 4.45 0.47 -51.96
CA TRP A 14 4.10 1.87 -52.15
C TRP A 14 3.42 2.50 -50.92
N ASN A 15 2.75 1.71 -50.08
CA ASN A 15 2.11 2.22 -48.86
C ASN A 15 3.14 2.55 -47.79
N LYS A 16 4.17 1.71 -47.64
CA LYS A 16 5.30 1.99 -46.75
C LYS A 16 6.07 3.24 -47.20
N GLU A 17 6.28 3.43 -48.50
CA GLU A 17 6.90 4.65 -49.04
C GLU A 17 6.06 5.90 -48.77
N ARG A 18 4.74 5.84 -49.01
CA ARG A 18 3.81 6.95 -48.72
C ARG A 18 3.77 7.31 -47.24
N LEU A 19 3.73 6.32 -46.35
CA LEU A 19 3.79 6.55 -44.90
C LEU A 19 5.12 7.16 -44.47
N THR A 20 6.23 6.75 -45.09
CA THR A 20 7.56 7.33 -44.81
C THR A 20 7.63 8.78 -45.27
N GLN A 21 7.09 9.10 -46.46
CA GLN A 21 7.01 10.49 -46.95
C GLN A 21 6.13 11.36 -46.04
N LEU A 22 4.97 10.86 -45.61
CA LEU A 22 4.09 11.58 -44.70
C LEU A 22 4.77 11.87 -43.35
N LYS A 23 5.52 10.90 -42.81
CA LYS A 23 6.30 11.07 -41.58
C LYS A 23 7.43 12.10 -41.72
N ASN A 24 8.10 12.14 -42.87
CA ASN A 24 9.15 13.12 -43.11
C ASN A 24 8.60 14.55 -43.24
N LEU A 25 7.40 14.71 -43.79
CA LEU A 25 6.76 16.00 -43.99
C LEU A 25 6.08 16.53 -42.72
N PHE A 26 5.45 15.64 -41.95
CA PHE A 26 4.66 15.98 -40.75
C PHE A 26 4.96 14.98 -39.62
N PRO A 27 6.14 15.08 -39.00
CA PRO A 27 6.60 14.11 -37.98
C PRO A 27 5.77 14.15 -36.69
N ASP A 28 5.16 15.29 -36.39
CA ASP A 28 4.24 15.54 -35.28
C ASP A 28 2.95 14.71 -35.35
N LEU A 29 2.55 14.28 -36.54
CA LEU A 29 1.39 13.40 -36.73
C LEU A 29 1.70 11.94 -36.40
N PHE A 30 2.93 11.61 -36.01
CA PHE A 30 3.34 10.24 -35.72
C PHE A 30 3.71 10.11 -34.25
N THR A 31 3.27 8.99 -33.66
CA THR A 31 3.70 8.58 -32.32
C THR A 31 5.21 8.36 -32.26
N ASN A 32 5.79 8.41 -31.06
CA ASN A 32 7.21 8.12 -30.84
C ASN A 32 7.62 6.70 -31.29
N GLU A 33 6.66 5.77 -31.40
CA GLU A 33 6.83 4.42 -31.95
C GLU A 33 6.81 4.37 -33.50
N GLY A 34 6.63 5.52 -34.15
CA GLY A 34 6.64 5.66 -35.60
C GLY A 34 5.33 5.31 -36.31
N LYS A 35 4.23 5.13 -35.58
CA LYS A 35 2.89 4.92 -36.15
C LYS A 35 2.13 6.24 -36.29
N LEU A 36 1.36 6.40 -37.36
CA LEU A 36 0.51 7.57 -37.60
C LEU A 36 -0.55 7.69 -36.50
N ASN A 37 -0.62 8.85 -35.84
CA ASN A 37 -1.65 9.21 -34.88
C ASN A 37 -2.84 9.82 -35.64
N ILE A 38 -3.96 9.11 -35.62
CA ILE A 38 -5.16 9.49 -36.37
C ILE A 38 -5.82 10.74 -35.77
N ASP A 39 -5.71 10.98 -34.47
CA ASP A 39 -6.34 12.14 -33.83
C ASP A 39 -5.53 13.41 -34.06
N GLU A 40 -4.19 13.33 -34.12
CA GLU A 40 -3.36 14.45 -34.60
C GLU A 40 -3.61 14.75 -36.08
N LEU A 41 -3.81 13.72 -36.91
CA LEU A 41 -4.20 13.92 -38.30
C LEU A 41 -5.58 14.59 -38.42
N LYS A 42 -6.55 14.23 -37.56
CA LYS A 42 -7.85 14.92 -37.50
C LYS A 42 -7.71 16.37 -37.04
N LYS A 43 -6.81 16.68 -36.09
CA LYS A 43 -6.53 18.06 -35.65
C LYS A 43 -6.00 18.94 -36.80
N VAL A 44 -5.21 18.38 -37.72
CA VAL A 44 -4.77 19.10 -38.94
C VAL A 44 -5.93 19.43 -39.88
N VAL A 45 -6.96 18.57 -39.93
CA VAL A 45 -8.12 18.75 -40.82
C VAL A 45 -9.17 19.65 -40.19
N ASP A 46 -9.49 19.45 -38.92
CA ASP A 46 -10.43 20.23 -38.13
C ASP A 46 -10.05 20.17 -36.62
N PRO A 47 -9.43 21.21 -36.06
CA PRO A 47 -9.05 21.28 -34.65
C PRO A 47 -10.22 21.16 -33.67
N ALA A 48 -11.45 21.46 -34.08
CA ALA A 48 -12.64 21.37 -33.24
C ALA A 48 -13.25 19.95 -33.19
N SER A 49 -12.75 19.03 -34.02
CA SER A 49 -13.27 17.65 -34.13
C SER A 49 -12.78 16.70 -33.04
N VAL A 50 -11.82 17.13 -32.20
CA VAL A 50 -11.25 16.35 -31.10
C VAL A 50 -11.43 17.12 -29.80
N SER A 51 -12.35 16.66 -28.93
CA SER A 51 -12.48 17.18 -27.58
C SER A 51 -11.53 16.42 -26.64
N GLU A 52 -10.30 16.88 -26.50
CA GLU A 52 -9.42 16.41 -25.42
C GLU A 52 -9.50 17.37 -24.25
N THR A 53 -9.90 16.85 -23.09
CA THR A 53 -9.48 17.45 -21.81
C THR A 53 -8.04 17.00 -21.60
N GLU A 54 -7.06 17.83 -21.96
CA GLU A 54 -5.66 17.57 -21.63
C GLU A 54 -5.55 17.36 -20.11
N ARG A 55 -5.01 16.21 -19.70
CA ARG A 55 -4.69 15.91 -18.30
C ARG A 55 -3.19 15.81 -18.16
N TYR A 56 -2.65 16.34 -17.07
CA TYR A 56 -1.24 16.14 -16.72
C TYR A 56 -0.93 14.64 -16.60
N GLU A 57 0.15 14.19 -17.26
CA GLU A 57 0.60 12.80 -17.16
C GLU A 57 2.13 12.71 -17.12
N PHE A 58 2.65 12.00 -16.12
CA PHE A 58 4.07 11.67 -16.02
C PHE A 58 4.38 10.36 -16.76
N ARG A 59 5.04 10.43 -17.92
CA ARG A 59 5.35 9.28 -18.79
C ARG A 59 6.85 9.01 -18.91
N TRP A 60 7.23 7.74 -18.99
CA TRP A 60 8.58 7.28 -19.33
C TRP A 60 8.54 5.89 -19.98
N PHE A 61 9.66 5.45 -20.57
CA PHE A 61 9.75 4.16 -21.24
C PHE A 61 9.83 3.00 -20.23
N GLY A 62 8.94 2.02 -20.34
CA GLY A 62 8.92 0.84 -19.47
C GLY A 62 7.92 0.90 -18.30
N LYS A 63 7.28 2.05 -18.07
CA LYS A 63 6.27 2.25 -17.00
C LYS A 63 5.24 1.12 -16.89
N SER A 64 4.59 0.76 -18.00
CA SER A 64 3.56 -0.30 -18.02
C SER A 64 4.13 -1.69 -17.69
N THR A 65 5.38 -1.94 -18.07
CA THR A 65 6.08 -3.19 -17.75
C THR A 65 6.44 -3.24 -16.27
N ALA A 66 7.01 -2.17 -15.71
CA ALA A 66 7.33 -2.06 -14.30
C ALA A 66 6.07 -2.26 -13.41
N LYS A 67 4.94 -1.66 -13.80
CA LYS A 67 3.64 -1.89 -13.11
C LYS A 67 3.19 -3.34 -13.16
N ARG A 68 3.29 -3.99 -14.32
CA ARG A 68 2.92 -5.41 -14.48
C ARG A 68 3.83 -6.31 -13.65
N ASN A 69 5.12 -6.01 -13.64
CA ASN A 69 6.12 -6.79 -12.91
C ASN A 69 5.90 -6.73 -11.40
N ALA A 70 5.48 -5.57 -10.87
CA ALA A 70 5.14 -5.42 -9.44
C ALA A 70 4.06 -6.42 -8.98
N TYR A 71 3.04 -6.65 -9.80
CA TYR A 71 1.90 -7.52 -9.48
C TYR A 71 1.98 -8.93 -10.06
N THR A 72 3.10 -9.27 -10.70
CA THR A 72 3.34 -10.64 -11.17
C THR A 72 3.83 -11.48 -9.97
N PRO A 73 3.19 -12.62 -9.67
CA PRO A 73 3.60 -13.49 -8.57
C PRO A 73 5.08 -13.84 -8.61
N SER A 74 5.71 -13.88 -7.44
CA SER A 74 7.10 -14.33 -7.33
C SER A 74 7.22 -15.82 -7.63
N ASN A 75 8.30 -16.20 -8.30
CA ASN A 75 8.68 -17.59 -8.47
C ASN A 75 9.75 -18.03 -7.44
N ALA A 76 10.09 -17.15 -6.49
CA ALA A 76 11.06 -17.40 -5.45
C ALA A 76 10.38 -17.80 -4.13
N THR A 77 11.19 -18.18 -3.14
CA THR A 77 10.79 -18.35 -1.75
C THR A 77 11.91 -17.86 -0.83
N LEU A 78 11.67 -17.87 0.48
CA LEU A 78 12.68 -17.56 1.49
C LEU A 78 13.08 -18.83 2.24
N MET A 79 14.38 -18.95 2.48
CA MET A 79 14.98 -20.01 3.28
C MET A 79 15.57 -19.41 4.56
N PHE A 80 15.23 -19.99 5.72
CA PHE A 80 15.79 -19.58 7.00
C PHE A 80 17.29 -19.94 7.09
N ASP A 81 18.11 -18.98 7.49
CA ASP A 81 19.55 -19.10 7.66
C ASP A 81 19.92 -18.94 9.14
N GLU A 82 19.84 -20.05 9.87
CA GLU A 82 20.11 -20.09 11.30
C GLU A 82 21.55 -19.68 11.62
N ALA A 83 22.52 -20.11 10.80
CA ALA A 83 23.95 -19.86 11.04
C ALA A 83 24.31 -18.37 11.03
N ARG A 84 23.61 -17.56 10.22
CA ARG A 84 23.81 -16.11 10.19
C ARG A 84 22.89 -15.33 11.12
N SER A 85 21.90 -15.97 11.73
CA SER A 85 20.98 -15.36 12.70
C SER A 85 21.64 -15.12 14.06
N VAL A 86 21.06 -14.20 14.85
CA VAL A 86 21.51 -13.92 16.23
C VAL A 86 20.29 -13.92 17.14
N ASN A 87 20.33 -14.72 18.21
CA ASN A 87 19.23 -14.86 19.18
C ASN A 87 17.84 -14.97 18.49
N PRO A 88 17.65 -15.89 17.53
CA PRO A 88 16.47 -15.91 16.65
C PRO A 88 15.14 -16.17 17.38
N ASN A 89 15.17 -16.66 18.61
CA ASN A 89 13.97 -16.90 19.43
C ASN A 89 13.60 -15.71 20.34
N GLU A 90 14.56 -14.80 20.57
CA GLU A 90 14.42 -13.65 21.48
C GLU A 90 14.16 -12.34 20.73
N SER A 91 13.89 -12.41 19.43
CA SER A 91 13.66 -11.25 18.58
C SER A 91 12.80 -11.57 17.38
N GLU A 92 12.04 -10.57 16.96
CA GLU A 92 11.20 -10.60 15.77
C GLU A 92 11.82 -9.82 14.59
N ASN A 93 13.03 -9.27 14.77
CA ASN A 93 13.74 -8.56 13.71
C ASN A 93 14.17 -9.52 12.59
N LEU A 94 14.14 -9.04 11.36
CA LEU A 94 14.42 -9.82 10.16
C LEU A 94 15.48 -9.15 9.30
N ILE A 95 16.41 -9.94 8.76
CA ILE A 95 17.30 -9.53 7.66
C ILE A 95 17.13 -10.53 6.52
N ILE A 96 16.77 -10.04 5.34
CA ILE A 96 16.50 -10.85 4.16
C ILE A 96 17.56 -10.54 3.09
N GLU A 97 18.40 -11.52 2.78
CA GLU A 97 19.36 -11.46 1.68
C GLU A 97 18.66 -11.83 0.37
N GLY A 98 18.43 -10.86 -0.52
CA GLY A 98 17.71 -11.10 -1.76
C GLY A 98 17.45 -9.86 -2.60
N GLU A 99 17.02 -10.08 -3.85
CA GLU A 99 16.53 -9.01 -4.72
C GLU A 99 15.24 -8.45 -4.11
N ASN A 100 15.20 -7.13 -3.88
CA ASN A 100 14.19 -6.51 -3.04
C ASN A 100 12.79 -6.50 -3.64
N LEU A 101 12.62 -6.43 -4.97
CA LEU A 101 11.30 -6.54 -5.58
C LEU A 101 10.69 -7.93 -5.34
N GLU A 102 11.46 -8.99 -5.51
CA GLU A 102 10.99 -10.36 -5.25
C GLU A 102 10.71 -10.61 -3.77
N VAL A 103 11.55 -10.07 -2.87
CA VAL A 103 11.28 -10.14 -1.42
C VAL A 103 9.99 -9.39 -1.06
N LEU A 104 9.79 -8.16 -1.56
CA LEU A 104 8.58 -7.39 -1.30
C LEU A 104 7.31 -8.13 -1.76
N LYS A 105 7.36 -8.82 -2.91
CA LYS A 105 6.27 -9.69 -3.39
C LYS A 105 5.97 -10.86 -2.45
N LEU A 106 6.99 -11.45 -1.83
CA LEU A 106 6.79 -12.54 -0.85
C LEU A 106 6.23 -12.03 0.49
N LEU A 107 6.56 -10.78 0.84
CA LEU A 107 6.03 -10.14 2.05
C LEU A 107 4.60 -9.60 1.88
N SER A 108 4.14 -9.35 0.64
CA SER A 108 2.87 -8.65 0.37
C SER A 108 1.65 -9.30 1.00
N ASP A 109 1.64 -10.63 1.13
CA ASP A 109 0.49 -11.34 1.68
C ASP A 109 0.50 -11.38 3.21
N SER A 110 1.68 -11.43 3.82
CA SER A 110 1.84 -11.62 5.27
C SER A 110 1.95 -10.31 6.05
N TYR A 111 2.47 -9.26 5.41
CA TYR A 111 2.77 -7.97 6.02
C TYR A 111 1.99 -6.80 5.42
N ARG A 112 0.92 -7.10 4.67
CA ARG A 112 0.03 -6.07 4.12
C ARG A 112 -0.50 -5.18 5.24
N GLU A 113 -0.43 -3.87 5.05
CA GLU A 113 -1.00 -2.87 5.96
C GLU A 113 -0.44 -2.89 7.39
N GLN A 114 0.77 -3.42 7.59
CA GLN A 114 1.37 -3.59 8.92
C GLN A 114 2.66 -2.78 9.13
N ILE A 115 3.25 -2.24 8.07
CA ILE A 115 4.49 -1.45 8.16
C ILE A 115 4.14 -0.02 8.54
N LYS A 116 4.65 0.45 9.68
CA LYS A 116 4.42 1.82 10.14
C LYS A 116 5.35 2.83 9.47
N CYS A 117 6.60 2.43 9.25
CA CYS A 117 7.59 3.31 8.64
C CYS A 117 8.43 2.53 7.63
N ILE A 118 8.62 3.12 6.46
CA ILE A 118 9.63 2.70 5.50
C ILE A 118 10.72 3.77 5.47
N TYR A 119 11.98 3.36 5.63
CA TYR A 119 13.12 4.20 5.29
C TYR A 119 13.91 3.51 4.19
N ILE A 120 14.23 4.22 3.11
CA ILE A 120 15.08 3.68 2.05
C ILE A 120 16.11 4.70 1.57
N ASP A 121 17.28 4.18 1.24
CA ASP A 121 18.40 4.90 0.63
C ASP A 121 18.74 4.27 -0.74
N PRO A 122 17.89 4.49 -1.77
CA PRO A 122 18.11 3.91 -3.10
C PRO A 122 19.38 4.46 -3.76
N PRO A 123 19.91 3.81 -4.81
CA PRO A 123 21.03 4.36 -5.57
C PRO A 123 20.65 5.72 -6.20
N TYR A 124 21.50 6.73 -6.06
CA TYR A 124 21.22 8.12 -6.47
C TYR A 124 21.36 8.40 -7.98
N ASN A 125 21.67 7.37 -8.79
CA ASN A 125 21.87 7.49 -10.24
C ASN A 125 22.90 8.57 -10.65
N THR A 126 24.10 8.53 -10.06
CA THR A 126 25.19 9.52 -10.28
C THR A 126 26.13 9.14 -11.44
N GLY A 127 25.66 8.39 -12.43
CA GLY A 127 26.48 7.88 -13.54
C GLY A 127 27.30 6.62 -13.23
N LYS A 128 27.07 5.99 -12.07
CA LYS A 128 27.55 4.64 -11.77
C LYS A 128 26.43 3.63 -12.06
N ASP A 129 26.83 2.51 -12.63
CA ASP A 129 26.05 1.30 -12.79
C ASP A 129 25.39 0.86 -11.47
N PHE A 130 24.09 0.57 -11.49
CA PHE A 130 23.34 0.04 -10.33
C PHE A 130 22.79 -1.36 -10.59
N VAL A 131 22.63 -2.14 -9.53
CA VAL A 131 22.47 -3.60 -9.58
C VAL A 131 21.04 -4.02 -9.23
N TYR A 132 20.06 -3.53 -9.99
CA TYR A 132 18.64 -3.87 -9.79
C TYR A 132 17.95 -3.98 -11.13
N SER A 133 17.31 -5.11 -11.41
CA SER A 133 16.62 -5.35 -12.68
C SER A 133 15.22 -5.92 -12.46
N ASP A 134 14.24 -5.41 -13.20
CA ASP A 134 12.85 -5.86 -13.10
C ASP A 134 12.59 -7.20 -13.83
N ASN A 135 13.57 -7.74 -14.55
CA ASN A 135 13.45 -8.99 -15.32
C ASN A 135 14.02 -10.18 -14.54
N TYR A 136 13.22 -10.76 -13.65
CA TYR A 136 13.53 -12.04 -13.01
C TYR A 136 13.00 -13.21 -13.86
N THR A 137 13.79 -13.69 -14.83
CA THR A 137 13.45 -14.91 -15.61
C THR A 137 14.25 -16.11 -15.11
N GLN A 138 13.53 -17.19 -14.82
CA GLN A 138 14.04 -18.35 -14.06
C GLN A 138 14.85 -19.38 -14.88
N ASP A 139 14.83 -19.31 -16.22
CA ASP A 139 15.50 -20.30 -17.09
C ASP A 139 16.96 -19.99 -17.39
N LYS A 140 17.52 -18.97 -16.74
CA LYS A 140 18.91 -18.65 -16.92
C LYS A 140 19.81 -19.65 -16.18
N LYS A 141 20.16 -20.75 -16.86
CA LYS A 141 21.53 -21.30 -16.77
C LYS A 141 22.56 -20.16 -16.95
N ALA A 142 22.16 -19.11 -17.68
CA ALA A 142 22.79 -17.79 -17.80
C ALA A 142 22.71 -16.83 -16.58
N TYR A 143 22.22 -17.25 -15.39
CA TYR A 143 22.50 -16.54 -14.13
C TYR A 143 23.97 -16.77 -13.77
N TRP A 144 24.56 -17.82 -14.36
CA TRP A 144 25.95 -18.23 -14.23
C TRP A 144 26.75 -18.05 -15.53
N GLU A 145 26.13 -18.09 -16.71
CA GLU A 145 26.84 -18.02 -18.01
C GLU A 145 26.17 -17.06 -19.02
N GLU A 146 26.72 -15.85 -19.08
CA GLU A 146 26.95 -15.04 -20.29
C GLU A 146 25.88 -14.09 -20.88
N ASN A 147 26.43 -12.90 -21.20
CA ASN A 147 25.98 -11.82 -22.09
C ASN A 147 25.04 -10.74 -21.53
N GLY A 148 25.70 -9.72 -20.96
CA GLY A 148 25.16 -8.43 -20.53
C GLY A 148 25.85 -7.94 -19.26
N VAL A 149 27.12 -7.51 -19.37
CA VAL A 149 28.04 -7.01 -18.32
C VAL A 149 27.65 -7.44 -16.90
N PHE A 150 28.01 -8.66 -16.53
CA PHE A 150 27.81 -9.18 -15.18
C PHE A 150 29.05 -8.91 -14.33
N LYS A 151 28.90 -8.36 -13.11
CA LYS A 151 29.90 -8.53 -12.03
C LYS A 151 29.39 -9.64 -11.13
N ASP A 152 29.98 -10.82 -11.25
CA ASP A 152 29.79 -11.98 -10.35
C ASP A 152 28.31 -12.39 -10.07
N GLY A 153 27.45 -12.42 -11.11
CA GLY A 153 26.12 -13.06 -11.06
C GLY A 153 24.90 -12.13 -10.96
N LEU A 154 25.11 -10.81 -10.85
CA LEU A 154 24.03 -9.83 -10.92
C LEU A 154 24.10 -9.01 -12.22
N LYS A 155 22.94 -8.82 -12.87
CA LYS A 155 22.84 -7.99 -14.05
C LYS A 155 23.07 -6.53 -13.64
N ILE A 156 24.10 -5.94 -14.20
CA ILE A 156 24.30 -4.50 -14.12
C ILE A 156 23.50 -3.88 -15.26
N ASP A 157 22.54 -3.02 -14.93
CA ASP A 157 21.94 -2.16 -15.95
C ASP A 157 22.92 -1.01 -16.21
N THR A 158 23.59 -1.03 -17.36
CA THR A 158 24.56 0.00 -17.75
C THR A 158 23.82 1.31 -18.01
N ASN A 159 23.85 2.21 -17.03
CA ASN A 159 23.17 3.49 -17.11
C ASN A 159 24.20 4.55 -17.50
N THR A 160 24.64 4.55 -18.76
CA THR A 160 25.54 5.60 -19.28
C THR A 160 24.74 6.88 -19.55
N GLU A 161 25.27 8.05 -19.19
CA GLU A 161 24.61 9.37 -19.37
C GLU A 161 24.14 9.65 -20.82
N ASN A 162 24.77 9.02 -21.82
CA ASN A 162 24.42 9.17 -23.25
C ASN A 162 23.32 8.21 -23.74
N ASP A 163 22.74 7.37 -22.87
CA ASP A 163 21.60 6.52 -23.24
C ASP A 163 20.29 7.31 -23.10
N GLY A 164 19.46 7.31 -24.14
CA GLY A 164 18.12 7.94 -24.13
C GLY A 164 17.14 7.33 -23.11
N ARG A 165 17.57 6.33 -22.34
CA ARG A 165 16.81 5.63 -21.28
C ARG A 165 17.36 5.80 -19.87
N TYR A 166 18.35 6.68 -19.67
CA TYR A 166 19.04 6.87 -18.38
C TYR A 166 18.09 6.96 -17.16
N HIS A 167 17.18 7.93 -17.13
CA HIS A 167 16.20 8.06 -16.05
C HIS A 167 15.12 6.97 -16.08
N SER A 168 14.79 6.44 -17.26
CA SER A 168 13.71 5.45 -17.42
C SER A 168 14.04 4.13 -16.70
N ASN A 169 15.29 3.69 -16.73
CA ASN A 169 15.71 2.46 -16.04
C ASN A 169 15.57 2.59 -14.51
N TRP A 170 16.05 3.71 -13.97
CA TRP A 170 15.93 4.02 -12.54
C TRP A 170 14.46 4.15 -12.10
N LEU A 171 13.64 4.84 -12.91
CA LEU A 171 12.20 4.96 -12.69
C LEU A 171 11.50 3.60 -12.71
N ASN A 172 11.83 2.70 -13.63
CA ASN A 172 11.25 1.36 -13.68
C ASN A 172 11.53 0.57 -12.38
N MET A 173 12.80 0.58 -11.95
CA MET A 173 13.23 -0.05 -10.70
C MET A 173 12.48 0.51 -9.49
N MET A 174 12.44 1.83 -9.32
CA MET A 174 11.76 2.44 -8.18
C MET A 174 10.25 2.24 -8.22
N TYR A 175 9.62 2.37 -9.39
CA TYR A 175 8.18 2.31 -9.52
C TYR A 175 7.61 0.96 -9.07
N SER A 176 8.20 -0.15 -9.53
CA SER A 176 7.74 -1.49 -9.19
C SER A 176 7.81 -1.76 -7.68
N ARG A 177 8.87 -1.29 -7.02
CA ARG A 177 9.09 -1.44 -5.57
C ARG A 177 8.16 -0.54 -4.76
N LEU A 178 8.01 0.73 -5.14
CA LEU A 178 7.16 1.69 -4.43
C LEU A 178 5.68 1.29 -4.48
N LEU A 179 5.21 0.70 -5.60
CA LEU A 179 3.85 0.18 -5.71
C LEU A 179 3.54 -0.89 -4.65
N ILE A 180 4.48 -1.83 -4.40
CA ILE A 180 4.31 -2.86 -3.37
C ILE A 180 4.53 -2.27 -1.97
N ALA A 181 5.54 -1.42 -1.80
CA ALA A 181 5.83 -0.75 -0.53
C ALA A 181 4.60 0.00 0.02
N ARG A 182 3.83 0.68 -0.85
CA ARG A 182 2.57 1.33 -0.47
C ARG A 182 1.52 0.36 0.06
N GLN A 183 1.47 -0.89 -0.41
CA GLN A 183 0.52 -1.90 0.08
C GLN A 183 0.93 -2.49 1.43
N LEU A 184 2.23 -2.46 1.74
CA LEU A 184 2.76 -2.92 3.03
C LEU A 184 2.54 -1.88 4.14
N LEU A 185 2.49 -0.59 3.80
CA LEU A 185 2.25 0.48 4.77
C LEU A 185 0.86 0.37 5.42
N SER A 186 0.80 0.56 6.75
CA SER A 186 -0.44 0.85 7.47
C SER A 186 -1.06 2.16 7.00
N GLU A 187 -2.35 2.41 7.28
CA GLU A 187 -3.04 3.63 6.82
C GLU A 187 -2.38 4.93 7.34
N ASP A 188 -1.94 4.90 8.59
CA ASP A 188 -1.16 5.95 9.28
C ASP A 188 0.35 5.83 9.03
N GLY A 189 0.77 4.98 8.11
CA GLY A 189 2.16 4.67 7.81
C GLY A 189 2.84 5.71 6.91
N VAL A 190 4.16 5.86 7.06
CA VAL A 190 4.96 6.83 6.31
C VAL A 190 6.16 6.21 5.61
N ILE A 191 6.63 6.86 4.55
CA ILE A 191 7.87 6.51 3.86
C ILE A 191 8.81 7.71 3.78
N PHE A 192 10.07 7.48 4.15
CA PHE A 192 11.20 8.39 4.00
C PHE A 192 12.14 7.86 2.91
N ILE A 193 12.46 8.67 1.92
CA ILE A 193 13.33 8.29 0.81
C ILE A 193 14.47 9.29 0.70
N SER A 194 15.69 8.84 1.04
CA SER A 194 16.90 9.62 0.81
C SER A 194 17.21 9.69 -0.69
N ILE A 195 17.51 10.89 -1.17
CA ILE A 195 17.85 11.10 -2.58
C ILE A 195 18.72 12.34 -2.74
N ASP A 196 19.20 12.49 -3.95
CA ASP A 196 20.12 13.52 -4.37
C ASP A 196 19.52 14.29 -5.56
N ASP A 197 20.17 15.38 -5.97
CA ASP A 197 19.64 16.32 -6.96
C ASP A 197 19.44 15.68 -8.35
N ASN A 198 20.08 14.54 -8.64
CA ASN A 198 19.96 13.88 -9.94
C ASN A 198 18.56 13.32 -10.18
N GLU A 199 17.92 12.78 -9.15
CA GLU A 199 16.63 12.07 -9.29
C GLU A 199 15.52 12.62 -8.38
N VAL A 200 15.77 13.61 -7.52
CA VAL A 200 14.75 14.14 -6.59
C VAL A 200 13.45 14.55 -7.28
N HIS A 201 13.52 15.22 -8.45
CA HIS A 201 12.33 15.65 -9.18
C HIS A 201 11.56 14.49 -9.82
N ASN A 202 12.28 13.47 -10.30
CA ASN A 202 11.69 12.27 -10.89
C ASN A 202 11.05 11.40 -9.81
N LEU A 203 11.75 11.22 -8.68
CA LEU A 203 11.26 10.51 -7.51
C LEU A 203 10.02 11.19 -6.92
N ARG A 204 10.02 12.53 -6.83
CA ARG A 204 8.87 13.30 -6.35
C ARG A 204 7.62 12.99 -7.18
N LYS A 205 7.70 13.13 -8.51
CA LYS A 205 6.59 12.82 -9.43
C LYS A 205 6.16 11.35 -9.37
N LEU A 206 7.14 10.45 -9.20
CA LEU A 206 6.87 9.03 -9.04
C LEU A 206 6.09 8.75 -7.76
N CYS A 207 6.45 9.39 -6.65
CA CYS A 207 5.75 9.27 -5.37
C CYS A 207 4.37 9.92 -5.42
N ASP A 208 4.20 11.08 -6.07
CA ASP A 208 2.89 11.69 -6.28
C ASP A 208 1.94 10.73 -7.02
N GLU A 209 2.43 9.96 -7.99
CA GLU A 209 1.61 8.95 -8.69
C GLU A 209 1.31 7.72 -7.83
N VAL A 210 2.26 7.26 -7.00
CA VAL A 210 2.08 6.06 -6.17
C VAL A 210 1.22 6.36 -4.93
N PHE A 211 1.56 7.40 -4.19
CA PHE A 211 0.97 7.73 -2.90
C PHE A 211 -0.17 8.76 -3.00
N GLY A 212 -0.25 9.53 -4.08
CA GLY A 212 -1.12 10.71 -4.19
C GLY A 212 -0.36 11.98 -3.81
N GLU A 213 -0.53 13.05 -4.60
CA GLU A 213 0.14 14.34 -4.36
C GLU A 213 -0.30 14.96 -3.02
N GLU A 214 -1.55 14.77 -2.65
CA GLU A 214 -2.13 15.20 -1.38
C GLU A 214 -1.49 14.54 -0.16
N ASN A 215 -0.83 13.38 -0.33
CA ASN A 215 -0.19 12.64 0.75
C ASN A 215 1.30 12.99 0.93
N PHE A 216 1.80 13.97 0.19
CA PHE A 216 3.13 14.53 0.40
C PHE A 216 3.20 15.34 1.70
N VAL A 217 4.16 15.02 2.57
CA VAL A 217 4.35 15.73 3.84
C VAL A 217 5.40 16.82 3.70
N SER A 218 6.62 16.48 3.25
CA SER A 218 7.72 17.43 3.15
C SER A 218 8.90 16.90 2.33
N ASP A 219 9.69 17.83 1.80
CA ASP A 219 11.05 17.59 1.31
C ASP A 219 11.99 18.13 2.38
N ILE A 220 12.66 17.21 3.07
CA ILE A 220 13.54 17.51 4.18
C ILE A 220 14.96 17.65 3.64
N ILE A 221 15.55 18.81 3.89
CA ILE A 221 16.93 19.11 3.51
C ILE A 221 17.86 18.63 4.62
N TRP A 222 18.60 17.55 4.37
CA TRP A 222 19.63 17.07 5.29
C TRP A 222 21.00 17.65 4.91
N HIS A 223 21.56 18.47 5.81
CA HIS A 223 22.92 18.98 5.68
C HIS A 223 23.93 17.84 5.91
N SER A 224 24.33 17.12 4.85
CA SER A 224 25.11 15.89 4.95
C SER A 224 26.62 16.12 5.12
N LYS A 225 27.14 17.31 4.79
CA LYS A 225 28.58 17.65 4.86
C LYS A 225 28.84 18.88 5.71
N TYR A 226 29.72 18.78 6.71
CA TYR A 226 30.06 19.91 7.57
C TYR A 226 31.03 20.92 6.96
N THR A 227 31.76 20.56 5.89
CA THR A 227 32.70 21.46 5.18
C THR A 227 32.19 21.85 3.80
N THR A 228 32.53 23.08 3.39
CA THR A 228 32.38 23.54 2.01
C THR A 228 33.59 23.11 1.20
N SER A 229 33.35 22.48 0.04
CA SER A 229 34.38 22.04 -0.90
C SER A 229 34.94 23.23 -1.67
N ASN A 230 36.20 23.59 -1.43
CA ASN A 230 36.86 24.72 -2.12
C ASN A 230 37.25 24.41 -3.56
N ASP A 231 37.23 23.13 -3.95
CA ASP A 231 37.43 22.62 -5.29
C ASP A 231 36.14 22.53 -6.12
N ALA A 232 34.98 22.86 -5.54
CA ALA A 232 33.72 22.90 -6.26
C ALA A 232 33.78 23.98 -7.36
N LYS A 233 33.56 23.59 -8.62
CA LYS A 233 33.61 24.49 -9.77
C LYS A 233 32.57 25.62 -9.71
N TYR A 234 31.39 25.32 -9.16
CA TYR A 234 30.26 26.26 -9.09
C TYR A 234 29.79 26.43 -7.64
N VAL A 235 29.02 25.46 -7.14
CA VAL A 235 28.49 25.45 -5.78
C VAL A 235 28.93 24.16 -5.10
N SER A 236 29.50 24.28 -3.90
CA SER A 236 29.78 23.12 -3.07
C SER A 236 28.47 22.52 -2.59
N ARG A 237 28.18 21.30 -3.05
CA ARG A 237 27.00 20.55 -2.61
C ARG A 237 27.18 20.05 -1.17
N GLN A 238 26.32 20.53 -0.27
CA GLN A 238 26.40 20.25 1.17
C GLN A 238 25.16 19.56 1.73
N HIS A 239 24.10 19.38 0.93
CA HIS A 239 22.88 18.75 1.38
C HIS A 239 22.41 17.65 0.43
N GLU A 240 21.57 16.80 0.98
CA GLU A 240 20.77 15.78 0.31
C GLU A 240 19.29 15.99 0.69
N HIS A 241 18.41 15.34 -0.04
CA HIS A 241 16.96 15.40 0.15
C HIS A 241 16.47 14.13 0.85
N ILE A 242 15.43 14.28 1.67
CA ILE A 242 14.65 13.16 2.21
C ILE A 242 13.18 13.47 1.95
N LEU A 243 12.60 12.78 0.98
CA LEU A 243 11.17 12.93 0.69
C LEU A 243 10.36 12.15 1.71
N LEU A 244 9.37 12.79 2.31
CA LEU A 244 8.44 12.20 3.27
C LEU A 244 7.02 12.19 2.68
N TYR A 245 6.45 10.98 2.58
CA TYR A 245 5.05 10.75 2.22
C TYR A 245 4.34 9.94 3.31
N ALA A 246 3.06 10.22 3.51
CA ALA A 246 2.15 9.34 4.23
C ALA A 246 1.43 8.41 3.24
N LYS A 247 0.90 7.28 3.72
CA LYS A 247 -0.05 6.47 2.94
C LYS A 247 -1.41 7.18 2.85
N GLN A 248 -1.91 7.67 3.99
CA GLN A 248 -3.03 8.60 4.10
C GLN A 248 -2.64 9.73 5.05
N LEU A 249 -2.51 10.95 4.55
CA LEU A 249 -2.04 12.09 5.34
C LEU A 249 -2.98 12.44 6.49
N ASP A 250 -4.29 12.30 6.27
CA ASP A 250 -5.32 12.61 7.28
C ASP A 250 -5.29 11.65 8.49
N GLU A 251 -4.76 10.44 8.33
CA GLU A 251 -4.61 9.44 9.40
C GLU A 251 -3.22 9.52 10.08
N PHE A 252 -2.28 10.26 9.50
CA PHE A 252 -0.91 10.34 10.02
C PHE A 252 -0.73 11.44 11.06
N GLU A 253 -0.47 11.03 12.31
CA GLU A 253 -0.04 11.94 13.36
C GLU A 253 1.49 11.99 13.48
N ILE A 254 2.07 13.14 13.15
CA ILE A 254 3.52 13.35 13.20
C ILE A 254 4.06 13.36 14.64
N GLY A 255 5.13 12.60 14.85
CA GLY A 255 5.80 12.48 16.14
C GLY A 255 6.64 13.70 16.48
N LEU A 256 6.93 13.85 17.78
CA LEU A 256 7.73 14.96 18.30
C LEU A 256 9.16 14.53 18.53
N LEU A 257 10.08 15.46 18.29
CA LEU A 257 11.48 15.30 18.64
C LEU A 257 11.73 15.79 20.07
N ASP A 258 12.80 15.32 20.68
CA ASP A 258 13.19 15.77 22.00
C ASP A 258 13.53 17.27 22.02
N ARG A 259 13.23 17.90 23.15
CA ARG A 259 13.63 19.28 23.41
C ARG A 259 15.13 19.30 23.73
N THR A 260 15.83 20.32 23.26
CA THR A 260 17.24 20.48 23.61
C THR A 260 17.38 21.07 25.01
N GLU A 261 18.49 20.79 25.70
CA GLU A 261 18.79 21.41 27.00
C GLU A 261 18.76 22.94 26.91
N GLU A 262 19.21 23.52 25.80
CA GLU A 262 19.15 24.97 25.56
C GLU A 262 17.70 25.50 25.56
N MET A 263 16.76 24.73 24.98
CA MET A 263 15.34 25.10 24.96
C MET A 263 14.74 25.07 26.35
N ASP A 264 15.17 24.15 27.22
CA ASP A 264 14.65 24.02 28.58
C ASP A 264 15.33 24.98 29.55
N ASN A 265 16.64 25.19 29.42
CA ASN A 265 17.43 26.17 30.19
C ASN A 265 17.02 27.62 29.91
N ALA A 266 16.31 27.88 28.81
CA ALA A 266 15.68 29.17 28.53
C ALA A 266 14.54 29.51 29.51
N TYR A 267 13.97 28.51 30.20
CA TYR A 267 12.93 28.69 31.21
C TYR A 267 13.59 28.77 32.59
N LYS A 268 13.25 29.79 33.37
CA LYS A 268 13.82 30.05 34.69
C LYS A 268 12.71 30.43 35.66
N ASN A 269 12.97 30.28 36.97
CA ASN A 269 12.04 30.72 38.00
C ASN A 269 12.66 31.83 38.87
N PRO A 270 12.86 33.05 38.34
CA PRO A 270 13.53 34.13 39.07
C PRO A 270 12.69 34.74 40.19
N ASP A 271 11.38 34.49 40.22
CA ASP A 271 10.42 35.05 41.16
C ASP A 271 9.76 34.01 42.07
N ASN A 272 10.31 32.79 42.12
CA ASN A 272 9.80 31.66 42.92
C ASN A 272 8.30 31.39 42.69
N ASP A 273 7.86 31.47 41.44
CA ASP A 273 6.50 31.16 41.03
C ASP A 273 6.16 29.68 41.34
N PRO A 274 5.01 29.39 41.98
CA PRO A 274 4.62 28.03 42.32
C PRO A 274 4.39 27.12 41.11
N ASN A 275 4.16 27.67 39.92
CA ASN A 275 3.96 26.90 38.69
C ASN A 275 5.29 26.47 38.01
N GLY A 276 6.43 26.83 38.60
CA GLY A 276 7.75 26.38 38.18
C GLY A 276 8.44 27.28 37.15
N ASN A 277 9.40 26.73 36.41
CA ASN A 277 10.22 27.47 35.45
C ASN A 277 9.36 28.04 34.31
N TRP A 278 9.56 29.32 33.99
CA TRP A 278 8.84 30.02 32.92
C TRP A 278 9.78 30.88 32.07
N LYS A 279 9.30 31.32 30.91
CA LYS A 279 9.97 32.34 30.10
C LYS A 279 9.05 33.51 29.79
N ALA A 280 9.64 34.69 29.65
CA ALA A 280 8.91 35.89 29.25
C ALA A 280 8.52 35.80 27.77
N THR A 281 7.21 35.79 27.50
CA THR A 281 6.69 35.80 26.13
C THR A 281 5.99 37.13 25.85
N PRO A 282 6.31 37.81 24.73
CA PRO A 282 5.72 39.11 24.42
C PRO A 282 4.19 39.07 24.31
N LEU A 283 3.54 40.09 24.86
CA LEU A 283 2.09 40.30 24.75
C LEU A 283 1.62 40.79 23.36
N HIS A 284 2.54 40.90 22.39
CA HIS A 284 2.29 41.44 21.06
C HIS A 284 2.81 40.51 19.94
N ALA A 285 2.34 40.75 18.72
CA ALA A 285 2.69 40.03 17.49
C ALA A 285 3.11 40.99 16.36
N LYS A 286 3.75 40.47 15.31
CA LYS A 286 4.16 41.26 14.11
C LYS A 286 2.98 41.59 13.19
N SER A 287 1.97 40.73 13.15
CA SER A 287 0.78 40.88 12.30
C SER A 287 -0.47 41.09 13.15
N GLY A 288 -1.45 41.81 12.61
CA GLY A 288 -2.72 42.12 13.26
C GLY A 288 -3.42 43.30 12.60
N SER A 289 -4.52 43.75 13.19
CA SER A 289 -5.31 44.89 12.72
C SER A 289 -5.12 46.10 13.63
N GLU A 290 -5.00 47.31 13.04
CA GLU A 290 -4.95 48.56 13.81
C GLU A 290 -6.21 48.78 14.65
N SER A 291 -7.37 48.28 14.18
CA SER A 291 -8.65 48.34 14.90
C SER A 291 -8.61 47.62 16.25
N ASN A 292 -7.65 46.70 16.45
CA ASN A 292 -7.56 45.86 17.64
C ASN A 292 -6.53 46.39 18.64
N ILE A 293 -5.90 47.54 18.38
CA ILE A 293 -4.96 48.18 19.31
C ILE A 293 -5.77 48.79 20.46
N TYR A 294 -5.35 48.49 21.68
CA TYR A 294 -5.96 49.03 22.89
C TYR A 294 -4.89 49.39 23.93
N VAL A 295 -5.28 50.31 24.82
CA VAL A 295 -4.56 50.58 26.06
C VAL A 295 -5.29 49.88 27.20
N ILE A 296 -4.53 49.20 28.05
CA ILE A 296 -5.02 48.57 29.29
C ILE A 296 -4.25 49.14 30.49
N GLU A 297 -4.97 49.39 31.57
CA GLU A 297 -4.42 49.69 32.88
C GLU A 297 -4.73 48.51 33.80
N PHE A 298 -3.71 47.96 34.44
CA PHE A 298 -3.83 46.85 35.37
C PHE A 298 -4.07 47.36 36.81
N PRO A 299 -4.71 46.57 37.68
CA PRO A 299 -4.96 46.93 39.09
C PRO A 299 -3.72 47.32 39.91
N ASN A 300 -2.52 46.92 39.50
CA ASN A 300 -1.25 47.37 40.11
C ASN A 300 -0.78 48.76 39.64
N GLY A 301 -1.60 49.49 38.88
CA GLY A 301 -1.31 50.82 38.35
C GLY A 301 -0.36 50.86 37.14
N LYS A 302 -0.01 49.70 36.56
CA LYS A 302 0.81 49.63 35.34
C LYS A 302 -0.08 49.65 34.10
N THR A 303 0.37 50.34 33.06
CA THR A 303 -0.33 50.41 31.77
C THR A 303 0.44 49.67 30.68
N TRP A 304 -0.30 49.12 29.72
CA TRP A 304 0.28 48.44 28.56
C TRP A 304 -0.43 48.82 27.27
N THR A 305 0.36 48.94 26.20
CA THR A 305 -0.07 49.10 24.81
C THR A 305 0.97 48.39 23.93
N PRO A 306 0.59 47.78 22.79
CA PRO A 306 1.58 47.19 21.89
C PRO A 306 2.58 48.25 21.38
N PRO A 307 3.86 47.90 21.19
CA PRO A 307 4.83 48.80 20.56
C PRO A 307 4.40 49.23 19.15
N LYS A 308 4.90 50.37 18.67
CA LYS A 308 4.61 50.86 17.32
C LYS A 308 4.96 49.80 16.26
N GLY A 309 4.03 49.52 15.35
CA GLY A 309 4.18 48.49 14.31
C GLY A 309 3.99 47.05 14.81
N ARG A 310 3.44 46.88 16.01
CA ARG A 310 3.05 45.58 16.59
C ARG A 310 1.59 45.63 17.02
N TYR A 311 1.00 44.46 17.19
CA TYR A 311 -0.42 44.31 17.50
C TYR A 311 -0.61 43.45 18.75
N PRO A 312 -1.67 43.63 19.55
CA PRO A 312 -1.90 42.80 20.73
C PRO A 312 -2.12 41.35 20.37
N ARG A 313 -1.49 40.42 21.09
CA ARG A 313 -1.66 38.98 20.90
C ARG A 313 -2.96 38.46 21.56
N TYR A 314 -3.44 39.18 22.57
CA TYR A 314 -4.63 38.82 23.35
C TYR A 314 -5.67 39.93 23.26
N SER A 315 -6.94 39.61 23.42
CA SER A 315 -7.97 40.63 23.64
C SER A 315 -7.76 41.33 24.99
N LYS A 316 -8.36 42.52 25.15
CA LYS A 316 -8.28 43.28 26.41
C LYS A 316 -8.80 42.47 27.60
N SER A 317 -9.90 41.73 27.42
CA SER A 317 -10.46 40.84 28.46
C SER A 317 -9.51 39.72 28.81
N ARG A 318 -9.02 38.95 27.82
CA ARG A 318 -8.11 37.83 28.08
C ARG A 318 -6.82 38.26 28.75
N LEU A 319 -6.30 39.45 28.40
CA LEU A 319 -5.09 39.96 29.03
C LEU A 319 -5.32 40.34 30.51
N MET A 320 -6.52 40.81 30.86
CA MET A 320 -6.92 41.03 32.25
C MET A 320 -7.10 39.72 33.01
N ASP A 321 -7.63 38.67 32.38
CA ASP A 321 -7.72 37.34 32.99
C ASP A 321 -6.33 36.79 33.32
N ILE A 322 -5.38 36.89 32.38
CA ILE A 322 -3.98 36.47 32.59
C ILE A 322 -3.35 37.26 33.74
N TYR A 323 -3.68 38.55 33.89
CA TYR A 323 -3.22 39.35 35.05
C TYR A 323 -3.79 38.81 36.36
N ASN A 324 -5.10 38.56 36.42
CA ASN A 324 -5.78 38.05 37.62
C ASN A 324 -5.31 36.64 38.01
N GLU A 325 -4.94 35.83 37.03
CA GLU A 325 -4.32 34.51 37.19
C GLU A 325 -2.85 34.58 37.67
N GLY A 326 -2.25 35.77 37.77
CA GLY A 326 -0.84 35.95 38.12
C GLY A 326 0.14 35.62 36.99
N GLY A 327 -0.35 35.42 35.76
CA GLY A 327 0.43 35.01 34.59
C GLY A 327 1.20 36.12 33.89
N LEU A 328 1.23 37.34 34.43
CA LEU A 328 2.03 38.46 33.89
C LEU A 328 3.30 38.69 34.71
N TYR A 329 4.40 38.86 34.00
CA TYR A 329 5.67 39.28 34.56
C TYR A 329 5.93 40.76 34.24
N PHE A 330 6.17 41.54 35.30
CA PHE A 330 6.46 42.96 35.23
C PHE A 330 7.97 43.16 35.47
N ASN A 331 8.72 43.43 34.41
CA ASN A 331 10.16 43.57 34.51
C ASN A 331 10.56 44.93 35.12
N LYS A 332 11.80 45.02 35.63
CA LYS A 332 12.33 46.23 36.31
C LYS A 332 12.37 47.48 35.43
N ASN A 333 12.37 47.31 34.10
CA ASN A 333 12.41 48.39 33.12
C ASN A 333 11.00 48.83 32.67
N GLY A 334 9.93 48.31 33.30
CA GLY A 334 8.55 48.66 32.98
C GLY A 334 7.94 47.87 31.81
N GLY A 335 8.65 46.88 31.26
CA GLY A 335 8.09 45.94 30.30
C GLY A 335 7.16 44.91 30.97
N ILE A 336 6.15 44.48 30.22
CA ILE A 336 5.12 43.56 30.69
C ILE A 336 5.03 42.42 29.68
N ASP A 337 5.29 41.21 30.15
CA ASP A 337 5.33 39.99 29.37
C ASP A 337 4.44 38.92 30.01
N LYS A 338 4.00 37.93 29.23
CA LYS A 338 3.30 36.75 29.77
C LYS A 338 4.33 35.75 30.27
N LYS A 339 4.12 35.18 31.46
CA LYS A 339 4.81 33.97 31.93
C LYS A 339 4.31 32.77 31.13
N THR A 340 5.20 32.10 30.41
CA THR A 340 4.89 30.83 29.74
C THR A 340 5.66 29.73 30.45
N TYR A 341 4.94 28.87 31.18
CA TYR A 341 5.55 27.84 32.02
C TYR A 341 6.04 26.66 31.17
N LEU A 342 7.15 26.05 31.60
CA LEU A 342 7.72 24.88 30.94
C LEU A 342 6.79 23.66 31.01
N SER A 343 6.00 23.57 32.09
CA SER A 343 4.97 22.55 32.28
C SER A 343 3.79 22.68 31.32
N GLU A 344 3.52 23.88 30.79
CA GLU A 344 2.39 24.16 29.90
C GLU A 344 2.74 24.03 28.42
N VAL A 345 4.02 23.96 28.06
CA VAL A 345 4.42 23.81 26.66
C VAL A 345 4.35 22.35 26.24
N LYS A 346 4.07 22.14 24.95
CA LYS A 346 4.10 20.81 24.32
C LYS A 346 5.43 20.13 24.68
N GLN A 347 5.34 18.95 25.29
CA GLN A 347 6.50 18.14 25.61
C GLN A 347 7.03 17.57 24.28
N GLY A 348 8.24 17.97 23.89
CA GLY A 348 8.80 17.76 22.55
C GLY A 348 8.80 19.01 21.65
N LYS A 349 9.51 18.93 20.51
CA LYS A 349 9.54 19.94 19.46
C LYS A 349 9.06 19.34 18.14
N THR A 350 8.32 20.13 17.37
CA THR A 350 7.99 19.78 15.98
C THR A 350 9.27 19.76 15.15
N THR A 351 9.37 18.82 14.21
CA THR A 351 10.49 18.77 13.26
C THR A 351 10.44 19.96 12.28
N GLY A 352 11.61 20.48 11.92
CA GLY A 352 11.76 21.44 10.82
C GLY A 352 12.07 20.71 9.51
N SER A 353 11.94 21.39 8.37
CA SER A 353 12.28 20.84 7.05
C SER A 353 13.78 20.96 6.68
N VAL A 354 14.62 21.46 7.58
CA VAL A 354 16.07 21.55 7.39
C VAL A 354 16.75 20.95 8.61
N TRP A 355 17.50 19.87 8.41
CA TRP A 355 18.18 19.14 9.47
C TRP A 355 19.68 19.37 9.40
N SER A 356 20.23 19.87 10.51
CA SER A 356 21.65 20.15 10.64
C SER A 356 22.45 18.88 10.92
N PHE A 357 23.65 18.73 10.34
CA PHE A 357 24.55 17.64 10.71
C PHE A 357 24.88 17.58 12.20
N ASN A 358 24.79 18.72 12.91
CA ASN A 358 25.01 18.75 14.36
C ASN A 358 23.90 18.00 15.13
N GLU A 359 22.69 17.95 14.58
CA GLU A 359 21.55 17.29 15.21
C GLU A 359 21.43 15.83 14.77
N VAL A 360 21.51 15.58 13.46
CA VAL A 360 21.20 14.26 12.87
C VAL A 360 22.43 13.49 12.38
N GLY A 361 23.62 14.10 12.43
CA GLY A 361 24.86 13.53 11.94
C GLY A 361 25.17 13.90 10.48
N SER A 362 26.45 13.75 10.11
CA SER A 362 27.00 13.94 8.76
C SER A 362 27.51 12.63 8.16
N SER A 363 27.72 12.59 6.85
CA SER A 363 28.31 11.42 6.17
C SER A 363 29.71 11.07 6.71
N HIS A 364 30.50 12.07 7.14
CA HIS A 364 31.80 11.81 7.76
C HIS A 364 31.66 11.11 9.12
N GLN A 365 30.77 11.61 9.99
CA GLN A 365 30.50 10.97 11.28
C GLN A 365 29.96 9.56 11.11
N ALA A 366 29.10 9.31 10.12
CA ALA A 366 28.60 7.97 9.82
C ALA A 366 29.72 7.00 9.44
N ASN A 367 30.71 7.43 8.66
CA ASN A 367 31.88 6.61 8.32
C ASN A 367 32.75 6.29 9.56
N GLU A 368 32.97 7.26 10.45
CA GLU A 368 33.74 7.02 11.68
C GLU A 368 32.96 6.12 12.67
N GLN A 369 31.65 6.33 12.84
CA GLN A 369 30.78 5.43 13.62
C GLN A 369 30.85 3.98 13.12
N LEU A 370 30.90 3.81 11.79
CA LEU A 370 31.04 2.51 11.17
C LEU A 370 32.41 1.89 11.44
N ALA A 371 33.45 2.70 11.30
CA ALA A 371 34.83 2.31 11.54
C ALA A 371 35.07 1.87 12.98
N ASP A 372 34.45 2.55 13.94
CA ASP A 372 34.51 2.19 15.36
C ASP A 372 33.89 0.82 15.64
N LEU A 373 32.92 0.39 14.83
CA LEU A 373 32.23 -0.88 14.99
C LEU A 373 32.93 -2.05 14.28
N PHE A 374 33.45 -1.84 13.08
CA PHE A 374 34.03 -2.93 12.27
C PHE A 374 35.25 -2.62 11.42
N GLY A 375 35.88 -1.45 11.63
CA GLY A 375 37.09 -1.03 10.94
C GLY A 375 36.81 -0.14 9.72
N LYS A 376 37.83 0.61 9.30
CA LYS A 376 37.74 1.56 8.18
C LYS A 376 37.63 0.84 6.83
N GLY A 377 36.93 1.46 5.87
CA GLY A 377 36.86 0.99 4.47
C GLY A 377 35.92 -0.19 4.23
N MET A 378 35.07 -0.52 5.19
CA MET A 378 34.19 -1.69 5.11
C MET A 378 32.89 -1.43 4.36
N PHE A 379 32.45 -0.17 4.26
CA PHE A 379 31.33 0.25 3.42
C PHE A 379 31.51 1.74 3.09
N ASP A 380 31.10 2.15 1.90
CA ASP A 380 31.20 3.53 1.45
C ASP A 380 29.90 4.29 1.71
N ASN A 381 30.00 5.47 2.33
CA ASN A 381 28.88 6.40 2.54
C ASN A 381 27.68 5.81 3.32
N PRO A 382 27.87 5.17 4.49
CA PRO A 382 26.75 4.79 5.34
C PRO A 382 25.96 6.03 5.79
N LYS A 383 24.65 5.88 6.00
CA LYS A 383 23.83 6.91 6.66
C LYS A 383 24.10 6.95 8.17
N PRO A 384 24.02 8.11 8.84
CA PRO A 384 24.18 8.21 10.30
C PRO A 384 23.02 7.55 11.05
N THR A 385 23.26 6.93 12.20
CA THR A 385 22.17 6.32 12.99
C THR A 385 21.20 7.36 13.53
N ASN A 386 21.68 8.53 13.99
CA ASN A 386 20.83 9.60 14.50
C ASN A 386 19.87 10.18 13.45
N LEU A 387 20.25 10.17 12.17
CA LEU A 387 19.35 10.52 11.08
C LEU A 387 18.15 9.58 11.04
N ILE A 388 18.41 8.27 11.10
CA ILE A 388 17.35 7.27 11.07
C ILE A 388 16.50 7.33 12.34
N LYS A 389 17.10 7.45 13.53
CA LYS A 389 16.35 7.63 14.79
C LYS A 389 15.40 8.83 14.71
N THR A 390 15.83 9.93 14.09
CA THR A 390 15.00 11.12 13.88
C THR A 390 13.81 10.80 12.98
N CYS A 391 14.01 10.09 11.86
CA CYS A 391 12.91 9.61 11.01
C CYS A 391 11.93 8.71 11.80
N LEU A 392 12.44 7.77 12.61
CA LEU A 392 11.60 6.86 13.40
C LEU A 392 10.77 7.60 14.46
N LYS A 393 11.35 8.58 15.16
CA LYS A 393 10.61 9.43 16.11
C LYS A 393 9.50 10.23 15.40
N ILE A 394 9.79 10.76 14.20
CA ILE A 394 8.80 11.49 13.39
C ILE A 394 7.68 10.58 12.89
N ALA A 395 8.01 9.33 12.54
CA ALA A 395 7.03 8.34 12.10
C ALA A 395 6.00 8.01 13.20
N ASN A 396 6.30 8.29 14.48
CA ASN A 396 5.35 8.14 15.59
C ASN A 396 4.79 6.72 15.72
N GLY A 397 5.68 5.73 15.65
CA GLY A 397 5.33 4.32 15.71
C GLY A 397 5.92 3.63 16.93
N ASP A 398 5.20 3.59 18.03
CA ASP A 398 5.57 2.77 19.18
C ASP A 398 5.28 1.30 18.87
N ASP A 399 6.17 0.39 19.29
CA ASP A 399 6.07 -1.05 19.09
C ASP A 399 5.77 -1.51 17.66
N SER A 400 6.18 -0.69 16.69
CA SER A 400 5.78 -0.79 15.30
C SER A 400 6.83 -1.49 14.43
N LEU A 401 6.39 -1.95 13.26
CA LEU A 401 7.26 -2.61 12.27
C LEU A 401 7.82 -1.60 11.26
N ILE A 402 9.13 -1.62 11.11
CA ILE A 402 9.92 -0.73 10.24
C ILE A 402 10.53 -1.54 9.12
N LEU A 403 10.45 -1.06 7.88
CA LEU A 403 11.01 -1.73 6.71
C LEU A 403 12.05 -0.86 6.03
N ASP A 404 13.19 -1.46 5.68
CA ASP A 404 14.19 -0.87 4.80
C ASP A 404 14.61 -1.90 3.77
N PHE A 405 14.12 -1.73 2.55
CA PHE A 405 14.40 -2.64 1.44
C PHE A 405 15.58 -2.20 0.55
N PHE A 406 16.36 -1.22 1.02
CA PHE A 406 17.67 -0.84 0.50
C PHE A 406 18.67 -0.83 1.67
N GLY A 407 18.79 -1.96 2.37
CA GLY A 407 19.42 -2.03 3.69
C GLY A 407 20.87 -1.55 3.77
N GLY A 408 21.61 -1.57 2.66
CA GLY A 408 22.97 -1.04 2.53
C GLY A 408 23.90 -1.56 3.62
N SER A 409 24.54 -0.65 4.36
CA SER A 409 25.39 -1.04 5.49
C SER A 409 24.63 -1.63 6.69
N GLY A 410 23.30 -1.51 6.76
CA GLY A 410 22.47 -1.95 7.88
C GLY A 410 22.23 -0.88 8.95
N THR A 411 22.34 0.41 8.60
CA THR A 411 22.16 1.54 9.54
C THR A 411 20.79 1.49 10.23
N THR A 412 19.72 1.19 9.50
CA THR A 412 18.35 1.20 10.03
C THR A 412 18.15 0.21 11.17
N GLY A 413 18.68 -1.01 11.04
CA GLY A 413 18.62 -2.01 12.11
C GLY A 413 19.38 -1.55 13.37
N GLN A 414 20.61 -1.02 13.21
CA GLN A 414 21.37 -0.48 14.34
C GLN A 414 20.64 0.68 15.02
N ALA A 415 20.16 1.66 14.24
CA ALA A 415 19.50 2.84 14.76
C ALA A 415 18.23 2.49 15.54
N LEU A 416 17.45 1.52 15.06
CA LEU A 416 16.24 1.06 15.73
C LEU A 416 16.55 0.38 17.07
N MET A 417 17.56 -0.51 17.10
CA MET A 417 17.94 -1.19 18.35
C MET A 417 18.49 -0.22 19.39
N GLU A 418 19.27 0.78 18.97
CA GLU A 418 19.73 1.86 19.85
C GLU A 418 18.54 2.68 20.36
N LEU A 419 17.59 3.04 19.49
CA LEU A 419 16.42 3.83 19.89
C LEU A 419 15.55 3.10 20.92
N ASN A 420 15.24 1.81 20.69
CA ASN A 420 14.50 0.99 21.65
C ASN A 420 15.20 0.90 23.02
N GLN A 421 16.54 0.96 23.05
CA GLN A 421 17.29 1.03 24.32
C GLN A 421 17.19 2.41 24.98
N GLU A 422 17.14 3.48 24.19
CA GLU A 422 17.04 4.86 24.67
C GLU A 422 15.65 5.17 25.26
N ASP A 423 14.57 4.65 24.65
CA ASP A 423 13.19 4.99 24.99
C ASP A 423 12.35 3.82 25.51
N GLU A 424 12.98 2.68 25.80
CA GLU A 424 12.33 1.44 26.23
C GLU A 424 11.25 0.91 25.25
N GLY A 425 11.32 1.29 23.97
CA GLY A 425 10.41 0.82 22.93
C GLY A 425 10.64 -0.62 22.48
N ASN A 426 9.65 -1.20 21.80
CA ASN A 426 9.71 -2.56 21.24
C ASN A 426 9.48 -2.58 19.73
N ARG A 427 10.05 -1.60 19.01
CA ARG A 427 9.99 -1.51 17.55
C ARG A 427 10.74 -2.68 16.92
N LYS A 428 10.34 -3.08 15.72
CA LYS A 428 10.89 -4.24 14.99
C LYS A 428 11.34 -3.81 13.61
N PHE A 429 12.37 -4.42 13.05
CA PHE A 429 12.80 -4.14 11.67
C PHE A 429 12.70 -5.33 10.72
N ILE A 430 12.49 -5.04 9.44
CA ILE A 430 12.78 -5.91 8.31
C ILE A 430 13.78 -5.18 7.42
N LEU A 431 14.99 -5.72 7.29
CA LEU A 431 15.98 -5.25 6.32
C LEU A 431 16.00 -6.17 5.11
N VAL A 432 16.03 -5.61 3.91
CA VAL A 432 16.30 -6.36 2.68
C VAL A 432 17.55 -5.81 2.03
N GLN A 433 18.50 -6.71 1.73
CA GLN A 433 19.72 -6.35 1.04
C GLN A 433 20.05 -7.38 -0.04
N ILE A 434 20.27 -6.88 -1.26
CA ILE A 434 20.72 -7.70 -2.37
C ILE A 434 22.15 -8.23 -2.11
N PRO A 435 22.46 -9.50 -2.44
CA PRO A 435 23.79 -10.09 -2.26
C PRO A 435 24.80 -9.59 -3.32
N GLU A 436 24.94 -8.29 -3.48
CA GLU A 436 25.89 -7.66 -4.40
C GLU A 436 27.33 -7.93 -3.97
N ALA A 437 28.17 -8.36 -4.91
CA ALA A 437 29.58 -8.63 -4.65
C ALA A 437 30.34 -7.35 -4.31
N THR A 438 31.12 -7.39 -3.23
CA THR A 438 32.05 -6.31 -2.89
C THR A 438 33.20 -6.26 -3.91
N ASP A 439 33.83 -5.09 -4.06
CA ASP A 439 34.99 -4.99 -4.93
C ASP A 439 36.14 -5.86 -4.43
N LYS A 440 36.78 -6.66 -5.29
CA LYS A 440 37.87 -7.57 -4.92
C LYS A 440 39.06 -6.84 -4.30
N GLU A 441 39.24 -5.56 -4.65
CA GLU A 441 40.29 -4.70 -4.11
C GLU A 441 39.88 -3.94 -2.84
N SER A 442 38.59 -3.96 -2.46
CA SER A 442 38.07 -3.28 -1.27
C SER A 442 38.57 -3.91 0.04
N GLU A 443 38.64 -3.11 1.10
CA GLU A 443 38.99 -3.60 2.44
C GLU A 443 37.95 -4.60 2.96
N ALA A 444 36.66 -4.40 2.63
CA ALA A 444 35.60 -5.34 2.94
C ALA A 444 35.86 -6.75 2.37
N TYR A 445 36.23 -6.84 1.08
CA TYR A 445 36.51 -8.12 0.44
C TYR A 445 37.73 -8.81 1.06
N LYS A 446 38.78 -8.04 1.38
CA LYS A 446 40.00 -8.53 2.06
C LYS A 446 39.70 -9.03 3.48
N ALA A 447 38.78 -8.39 4.18
CA ALA A 447 38.29 -8.81 5.50
C ALA A 447 37.34 -10.02 5.47
N GLY A 448 36.97 -10.50 4.28
CA GLY A 448 36.15 -11.70 4.10
C GLY A 448 34.68 -11.42 3.82
N TYR A 449 34.24 -10.16 3.80
CA TYR A 449 32.88 -9.78 3.42
C TYR A 449 32.75 -9.72 1.91
N LYS A 450 32.33 -10.84 1.31
CA LYS A 450 32.29 -11.00 -0.16
C LYS A 450 31.08 -10.34 -0.78
N LYS A 451 30.02 -10.10 0.00
CA LYS A 451 28.81 -9.40 -0.43
C LYS A 451 28.46 -8.23 0.47
N ILE A 452 27.73 -7.26 -0.05
CA ILE A 452 27.19 -6.14 0.72
C ILE A 452 26.29 -6.66 1.86
N SER A 453 25.46 -7.67 1.59
CA SER A 453 24.62 -8.32 2.60
C SER A 453 25.42 -8.93 3.77
N ASP A 454 26.67 -9.37 3.55
CA ASP A 454 27.53 -9.86 4.63
C ASP A 454 27.89 -8.71 5.59
N ILE A 455 28.13 -7.51 5.06
CA ILE A 455 28.38 -6.28 5.85
C ILE A 455 27.12 -5.86 6.61
N THR A 456 25.96 -5.87 5.96
CA THR A 456 24.66 -5.54 6.59
C THR A 456 24.39 -6.41 7.81
N ILE A 457 24.57 -7.72 7.66
CA ILE A 457 24.37 -8.69 8.73
C ILE A 457 25.40 -8.44 9.83
N GLU A 458 26.69 -8.37 9.48
CA GLU A 458 27.77 -8.23 10.46
C GLU A 458 27.68 -6.92 11.27
N ARG A 459 27.32 -5.80 10.64
CA ARG A 459 27.04 -4.53 11.33
C ARG A 459 26.04 -4.73 12.46
N ASN A 460 24.90 -5.35 12.16
CA ASN A 460 23.83 -5.56 13.13
C ASN A 460 24.22 -6.57 14.20
N LYS A 461 25.00 -7.62 13.87
CA LYS A 461 25.57 -8.53 14.88
C LYS A 461 26.42 -7.80 15.90
N ARG A 462 27.30 -6.91 15.43
CA ARG A 462 28.22 -6.15 16.30
C ARG A 462 27.50 -5.09 17.11
N ALA A 463 26.49 -4.43 16.54
CA ALA A 463 25.63 -3.51 17.28
C ALA A 463 24.96 -4.22 18.46
N ILE A 464 24.36 -5.40 18.22
CA ILE A 464 23.77 -6.24 19.28
C ILE A 464 24.80 -6.62 20.34
N ALA A 465 25.97 -7.12 19.92
CA ALA A 465 27.03 -7.52 20.85
C ALA A 465 27.48 -6.36 21.75
N LYS A 466 27.61 -5.15 21.18
CA LYS A 466 27.95 -3.93 21.92
C LYS A 466 26.86 -3.57 22.94
N ILE A 467 25.59 -3.56 22.53
CA ILE A 467 24.46 -3.27 23.42
C ILE A 467 24.40 -4.27 24.58
N ILE A 468 24.57 -5.57 24.29
CA ILE A 468 24.60 -6.62 25.32
C ILE A 468 25.76 -6.40 26.30
N GLU A 469 26.94 -6.05 25.81
CA GLU A 469 28.10 -5.77 26.67
C GLU A 469 27.86 -4.56 27.58
N GLU A 470 27.27 -3.49 27.04
CA GLU A 470 26.90 -2.29 27.80
C GLU A 470 25.85 -2.60 28.87
N LYS A 471 24.77 -3.33 28.51
CA LYS A 471 23.76 -3.80 29.48
C LYS A 471 24.39 -4.66 30.57
N LYS A 472 25.29 -5.57 30.21
CA LYS A 472 25.98 -6.44 31.19
C LYS A 472 26.86 -5.65 32.16
N LYS A 473 27.47 -4.55 31.73
CA LYS A 473 28.25 -3.65 32.61
C LYS A 473 27.36 -2.84 33.54
N GLN A 474 26.20 -2.38 33.06
CA GLN A 474 25.27 -1.56 33.84
C GLN A 474 24.43 -2.39 34.83
N GLN A 475 24.00 -3.58 34.42
CA GLN A 475 23.08 -4.45 35.16
C GLN A 475 23.55 -5.93 35.11
N PRO A 476 24.66 -6.28 35.79
CA PRO A 476 25.25 -7.63 35.73
C PRO A 476 24.33 -8.73 36.27
N ASP A 477 23.44 -8.40 37.21
CA ASP A 477 22.52 -9.36 37.85
C ASP A 477 21.53 -9.98 36.86
N LEU A 478 21.11 -9.23 35.82
CA LEU A 478 20.24 -9.72 34.74
C LEU A 478 20.88 -10.86 33.94
N PHE A 479 22.21 -10.93 33.89
CA PHE A 479 22.94 -11.94 33.09
C PHE A 479 23.41 -13.16 33.90
N THR A 480 23.20 -13.18 35.22
CA THR A 480 23.75 -14.23 36.11
C THR A 480 22.69 -15.10 36.78
N ASN A 481 21.47 -14.59 37.01
CA ASN A 481 20.41 -15.27 37.76
C ASN A 481 19.36 -16.01 36.89
N GLY A 482 19.73 -16.47 35.70
CA GLY A 482 18.79 -17.16 34.80
C GLY A 482 17.83 -16.24 34.03
N HIS A 483 17.90 -14.92 34.24
CA HIS A 483 17.13 -13.89 33.51
C HIS A 483 17.81 -13.43 32.21
N LYS A 484 18.71 -14.24 31.66
CA LYS A 484 19.49 -13.85 30.48
C LYS A 484 18.60 -13.60 29.27
N ASP A 485 17.57 -14.41 29.09
CA ASP A 485 16.65 -14.31 27.96
C ASP A 485 15.83 -13.01 28.02
N GLU A 486 15.38 -12.61 29.23
CA GLU A 486 14.76 -11.29 29.47
C GLU A 486 15.74 -10.14 29.16
N ALA A 487 17.02 -10.30 29.51
CA ALA A 487 18.04 -9.26 29.30
C ALA A 487 18.36 -9.01 27.81
N ILE A 488 18.23 -10.05 26.98
CA ILE A 488 18.50 -10.01 25.53
C ILE A 488 17.24 -9.98 24.67
N ASN A 489 16.05 -9.91 25.27
CA ASN A 489 14.79 -9.78 24.55
C ASN A 489 14.82 -8.54 23.65
N GLY A 490 14.42 -8.70 22.38
CA GLY A 490 14.52 -7.70 21.32
C GLY A 490 15.93 -7.53 20.72
N LEU A 491 16.97 -8.14 21.28
CA LEU A 491 18.37 -8.05 20.84
C LEU A 491 18.79 -9.29 20.04
N GLY A 492 18.21 -9.41 18.85
CA GLY A 492 18.46 -10.50 17.90
C GLY A 492 17.88 -10.18 16.53
N PHE A 493 18.05 -11.10 15.58
CA PHE A 493 17.34 -11.13 14.31
C PHE A 493 17.42 -12.53 13.67
N LYS A 494 16.42 -12.86 12.85
CA LYS A 494 16.44 -14.01 11.93
C LYS A 494 16.96 -13.57 10.55
N VAL A 495 17.83 -14.37 9.95
CA VAL A 495 18.28 -14.18 8.57
C VAL A 495 17.50 -15.10 7.64
N PHE A 496 17.01 -14.57 6.53
CA PHE A 496 16.42 -15.33 5.44
C PHE A 496 17.18 -15.07 4.14
N LYS A 497 17.19 -16.05 3.25
CA LYS A 497 17.78 -15.95 1.92
C LYS A 497 16.74 -16.19 0.85
N LEU A 498 16.69 -15.32 -0.15
CA LEU A 498 15.89 -15.54 -1.35
C LEU A 498 16.48 -16.71 -2.15
N VAL A 499 15.66 -17.73 -2.37
CA VAL A 499 16.00 -18.93 -3.14
C VAL A 499 14.91 -19.24 -4.14
N LYS A 500 15.17 -20.18 -5.06
CA LYS A 500 14.15 -20.67 -5.98
C LYS A 500 13.05 -21.39 -5.20
N SER A 501 11.79 -21.22 -5.61
CA SER A 501 10.67 -22.01 -5.08
C SER A 501 10.96 -23.51 -5.18
N ASN A 502 10.69 -24.24 -4.10
CA ASN A 502 10.80 -25.69 -4.04
C ASN A 502 9.62 -26.38 -4.73
N PHE A 503 8.51 -25.67 -4.89
CA PHE A 503 7.38 -26.18 -5.63
C PHE A 503 7.69 -26.18 -7.13
N PRO A 504 7.43 -27.31 -7.83
CA PRO A 504 7.60 -27.35 -9.26
C PRO A 504 6.65 -26.34 -9.90
N ARG A 505 7.17 -25.55 -10.85
CA ARG A 505 6.34 -24.65 -11.64
C ARG A 505 5.22 -25.44 -12.33
N VAL A 506 4.05 -24.82 -12.46
CA VAL A 506 2.95 -25.31 -13.29
C VAL A 506 3.03 -24.60 -14.64
N GLU A 507 3.89 -25.12 -15.52
CA GLU A 507 4.10 -24.63 -16.89
C GLU A 507 3.40 -25.50 -17.93
N TRP A 508 2.60 -26.47 -17.48
CA TRP A 508 1.88 -27.31 -18.41
C TRP A 508 0.84 -26.49 -19.17
N ALA A 509 0.99 -26.46 -20.48
CA ALA A 509 0.00 -25.93 -21.40
C ALA A 509 -0.43 -27.05 -22.35
N PRO A 510 -1.72 -27.12 -22.71
CA PRO A 510 -2.19 -28.07 -23.71
C PRO A 510 -1.53 -27.75 -25.06
N ASP A 511 -1.10 -28.80 -25.75
CA ASP A 511 -0.57 -28.68 -27.10
C ASP A 511 -1.74 -28.60 -28.08
N VAL A 512 -1.80 -27.50 -28.82
CA VAL A 512 -2.91 -27.18 -29.74
C VAL A 512 -2.95 -28.15 -30.93
N GLU A 513 -1.85 -28.86 -31.20
CA GLU A 513 -1.74 -29.84 -32.28
C GLU A 513 -2.07 -31.27 -31.83
N LYS A 514 -2.28 -31.50 -30.52
CA LYS A 514 -2.59 -32.82 -29.94
C LYS A 514 -4.07 -32.97 -29.63
N THR A 515 -4.53 -34.21 -29.64
CA THR A 515 -5.87 -34.56 -29.17
C THR A 515 -6.01 -34.38 -27.65
N ASP A 516 -7.24 -34.24 -27.17
CA ASP A 516 -7.52 -34.10 -25.73
C ASP A 516 -6.98 -35.30 -24.93
N GLU A 517 -7.05 -36.52 -25.48
CA GLU A 517 -6.56 -37.75 -24.85
C GLU A 517 -5.03 -37.72 -24.68
N GLU A 518 -4.30 -37.23 -25.68
CA GLU A 518 -2.86 -37.05 -25.63
C GLU A 518 -2.44 -35.92 -24.68
N ASN A 519 -3.21 -34.82 -24.65
CA ASN A 519 -3.00 -33.73 -23.70
C ASN A 519 -3.25 -34.21 -22.25
N ILE A 520 -4.29 -35.00 -22.00
CA ILE A 520 -4.55 -35.59 -20.68
C ILE A 520 -3.43 -36.55 -20.27
N ALA A 521 -2.94 -37.40 -21.19
CA ALA A 521 -1.83 -38.30 -20.90
C ALA A 521 -0.53 -37.54 -20.60
N SER A 522 -0.26 -36.46 -21.35
CA SER A 522 0.85 -35.53 -21.12
C SER A 522 0.76 -34.86 -19.75
N LEU A 523 -0.44 -34.38 -19.36
CA LEU A 523 -0.68 -33.77 -18.05
C LEU A 523 -0.47 -34.78 -16.90
N LYS A 524 -0.98 -36.00 -17.02
CA LYS A 524 -0.77 -37.05 -16.00
C LYS A 524 0.71 -37.38 -15.81
N LYS A 525 1.44 -37.51 -16.91
CA LYS A 525 2.89 -37.71 -16.87
C LYS A 525 3.59 -36.52 -16.22
N TYR A 526 3.20 -35.30 -16.58
CA TYR A 526 3.73 -34.08 -15.99
C TYR A 526 3.52 -34.03 -14.47
N ILE A 527 2.32 -34.36 -13.99
CA ILE A 527 2.00 -34.43 -12.55
C ILE A 527 2.87 -35.47 -11.86
N ALA A 528 2.95 -36.69 -12.40
CA ALA A 528 3.77 -37.75 -11.82
C ALA A 528 5.27 -37.37 -11.75
N ASP A 529 5.79 -36.74 -12.80
CA ASP A 529 7.18 -36.25 -12.83
C ASP A 529 7.40 -35.13 -11.79
N LYS A 530 6.40 -34.26 -11.56
CA LYS A 530 6.44 -33.20 -10.54
C LYS A 530 6.34 -33.74 -9.11
N GLU A 531 5.47 -34.71 -8.87
CA GLU A 531 5.34 -35.39 -7.57
C GLU A 531 6.64 -36.13 -7.23
N ALA A 532 7.22 -36.85 -8.18
CA ALA A 532 8.51 -37.51 -7.99
C ALA A 532 9.63 -36.51 -7.67
N GLN A 533 9.63 -35.33 -8.32
CA GLN A 533 10.58 -34.25 -8.05
C GLN A 533 10.45 -33.71 -6.61
N LEU A 534 9.22 -33.51 -6.11
CA LEU A 534 8.95 -33.08 -4.73
C LEU A 534 9.45 -34.10 -3.70
N VAL A 535 9.32 -35.40 -3.98
CA VAL A 535 9.75 -36.47 -3.07
C VAL A 535 11.28 -36.65 -3.07
N THR A 536 11.96 -36.39 -4.18
CA THR A 536 13.42 -36.61 -4.31
C THR A 536 14.30 -35.43 -3.90
N ALA A 537 13.81 -34.19 -3.98
CA ALA A 537 14.54 -32.96 -3.61
C ALA A 537 14.19 -32.44 -2.20
N PHE A 538 13.83 -33.35 -1.30
CA PHE A 538 13.11 -33.05 -0.06
C PHE A 538 14.00 -32.42 1.03
N ASN A 539 13.92 -31.09 1.21
CA ASN A 539 14.39 -30.42 2.42
C ASN A 539 13.19 -29.89 3.23
N ARG A 540 12.92 -30.53 4.38
CA ARG A 540 11.78 -30.23 5.26
C ARG A 540 11.75 -28.77 5.69
N ASN A 541 12.89 -28.20 6.08
CA ASN A 541 12.96 -26.84 6.62
C ASN A 541 12.71 -25.78 5.54
N GLU A 542 13.19 -26.04 4.33
CA GLU A 542 12.95 -25.18 3.16
C GLU A 542 11.46 -25.17 2.76
N LEU A 543 10.83 -26.35 2.77
CA LEU A 543 9.42 -26.49 2.43
C LEU A 543 8.49 -25.92 3.50
N LEU A 544 8.84 -26.07 4.79
CA LEU A 544 8.06 -25.51 5.90
C LEU A 544 7.91 -23.99 5.77
N THR A 545 9.04 -23.29 5.57
CA THR A 545 9.05 -21.83 5.43
C THR A 545 8.23 -21.39 4.21
N GLU A 546 8.41 -22.05 3.07
CA GLU A 546 7.67 -21.73 1.86
C GLU A 546 6.16 -21.96 1.98
N ILE A 547 5.74 -23.07 2.61
CA ILE A 547 4.33 -23.35 2.88
C ILE A 547 3.73 -22.25 3.75
N LEU A 548 4.42 -21.88 4.83
CA LEU A 548 3.95 -20.87 5.76
C LEU A 548 3.79 -19.51 5.08
N ILE A 549 4.79 -19.06 4.33
CA ILE A 549 4.72 -17.81 3.55
C ILE A 549 3.55 -17.83 2.56
N LYS A 550 3.38 -18.92 1.80
CA LYS A 550 2.28 -19.06 0.84
C LYS A 550 0.89 -19.11 1.48
N ASN A 551 0.80 -19.44 2.78
CA ASN A 551 -0.43 -19.35 3.58
C ASN A 551 -0.53 -18.02 4.35
N GLY A 552 0.35 -17.06 4.05
CA GLY A 552 0.37 -15.72 4.61
C GLY A 552 0.80 -15.66 6.08
N PHE A 553 1.60 -16.62 6.56
CA PHE A 553 2.23 -16.52 7.88
C PHE A 553 3.41 -15.56 7.81
N GLN A 554 3.56 -14.77 8.88
CA GLN A 554 4.75 -13.94 9.06
C GLN A 554 6.01 -14.79 9.29
N LEU A 555 7.18 -14.23 9.00
CA LEU A 555 8.48 -14.91 9.06
C LEU A 555 9.02 -15.09 10.49
N ASN A 556 8.45 -14.38 11.46
CA ASN A 556 8.73 -14.55 12.88
C ASN A 556 8.01 -15.78 13.48
N TYR A 557 7.30 -16.58 12.67
CA TYR A 557 6.60 -17.79 13.12
C TYR A 557 7.47 -18.70 13.99
N LYS A 558 6.79 -19.41 14.90
CA LYS A 558 7.30 -20.52 15.70
C LYS A 558 6.65 -21.81 15.22
N ALA A 559 7.37 -22.91 15.26
CA ALA A 559 6.88 -24.22 14.85
C ALA A 559 7.26 -25.27 15.91
N ASP A 560 6.30 -25.63 16.76
CA ASP A 560 6.53 -26.50 17.91
C ASP A 560 6.03 -27.92 17.64
N LYS A 561 6.91 -28.90 17.89
CA LYS A 561 6.57 -30.31 17.75
C LYS A 561 5.50 -30.74 18.74
N GLN A 562 4.52 -31.47 18.23
CA GLN A 562 3.36 -31.92 18.98
C GLN A 562 3.57 -33.37 19.45
N GLU A 563 4.05 -33.53 20.69
CA GLU A 563 4.41 -34.82 21.30
C GLU A 563 3.26 -35.84 21.38
N GLN A 564 2.00 -35.40 21.27
CA GLN A 564 0.85 -36.30 21.21
C GLN A 564 0.82 -37.16 19.94
N PHE A 565 1.49 -36.76 18.86
CA PHE A 565 1.56 -37.51 17.61
C PHE A 565 2.84 -38.35 17.57
N LYS A 566 2.69 -39.65 17.79
CA LYS A 566 3.84 -40.58 17.89
C LYS A 566 4.26 -41.19 16.55
N LYS A 567 3.33 -41.30 15.61
CA LYS A 567 3.51 -41.99 14.32
C LYS A 567 3.85 -41.03 13.17
N ASN A 568 3.36 -39.80 13.24
CA ASN A 568 3.71 -38.73 12.33
C ASN A 568 4.27 -37.55 13.11
N GLU A 569 5.22 -36.84 12.52
CA GLU A 569 5.68 -35.57 13.06
C GLU A 569 4.72 -34.45 12.65
N ILE A 570 4.01 -33.92 13.64
CA ILE A 570 3.12 -32.78 13.49
C ILE A 570 3.74 -31.58 14.20
N LEU A 571 3.81 -30.46 13.50
CA LEU A 571 4.24 -29.16 14.03
C LEU A 571 3.02 -28.27 14.19
N LEU A 572 2.91 -27.57 15.33
CA LEU A 572 2.01 -26.43 15.47
C LEU A 572 2.78 -25.18 15.08
N ALA A 573 2.46 -24.62 13.93
CA ALA A 573 3.02 -23.37 13.48
C ALA A 573 2.12 -22.20 13.90
N THR A 574 2.69 -21.16 14.49
CA THR A 574 1.98 -19.92 14.82
C THR A 574 2.88 -18.70 14.65
N ASP A 575 2.30 -17.59 14.18
CA ASP A 575 2.96 -16.28 14.14
C ASP A 575 2.32 -15.27 15.12
N GLY A 576 1.48 -15.77 16.04
CA GLY A 576 0.70 -14.95 16.98
C GLY A 576 -0.61 -14.42 16.40
N ILE A 577 -0.80 -14.41 15.08
CA ILE A 577 -2.04 -14.02 14.40
C ILE A 577 -2.77 -15.25 13.87
N LYS A 578 -2.01 -16.17 13.26
CA LYS A 578 -2.45 -17.41 12.66
C LYS A 578 -1.84 -18.58 13.41
N GLU A 579 -2.53 -19.70 13.35
CA GLU A 579 -2.07 -20.99 13.83
C GLU A 579 -2.50 -22.09 12.87
N THR A 580 -1.64 -23.08 12.66
CA THR A 580 -1.94 -24.24 11.82
C THR A 580 -1.12 -25.44 12.25
N LEU A 581 -1.67 -26.63 12.03
CA LEU A 581 -0.93 -27.88 12.17
C LEU A 581 -0.33 -28.26 10.81
N ILE A 582 0.97 -28.55 10.79
CA ILE A 582 1.74 -28.92 9.60
C ILE A 582 2.27 -30.33 9.77
N CYS A 583 2.01 -31.16 8.76
CA CYS A 583 2.62 -32.47 8.58
C CYS A 583 3.39 -32.47 7.27
N LEU A 584 4.69 -32.77 7.31
CA LEU A 584 5.53 -32.93 6.12
C LEU A 584 5.87 -34.39 5.84
N ASP A 585 5.29 -35.33 6.58
CA ASP A 585 5.52 -36.75 6.34
C ASP A 585 4.82 -37.19 5.05
N VAL A 586 5.48 -38.05 4.27
CA VAL A 586 4.97 -38.53 2.97
C VAL A 586 3.68 -39.32 3.13
N THR A 587 3.53 -40.03 4.25
CA THR A 587 2.37 -40.85 4.59
C THR A 587 1.84 -40.47 5.95
N ILE A 588 0.54 -40.21 6.05
CA ILE A 588 -0.15 -39.92 7.31
C ILE A 588 -0.83 -41.20 7.79
N GLU A 589 -0.49 -41.64 9.00
CA GLU A 589 -1.02 -42.83 9.64
C GLU A 589 -2.44 -42.60 10.18
N ALA A 590 -3.29 -43.64 10.15
CA ALA A 590 -4.69 -43.55 10.53
C ALA A 590 -4.89 -43.00 11.96
N ASP A 591 -4.09 -43.46 12.93
CA ASP A 591 -4.12 -42.98 14.32
C ASP A 591 -3.90 -41.45 14.42
N THR A 592 -3.06 -40.87 13.55
CA THR A 592 -2.82 -39.43 13.52
C THR A 592 -4.08 -38.69 13.05
N VAL A 593 -4.78 -39.23 12.04
CA VAL A 593 -6.03 -38.64 11.52
C VAL A 593 -7.12 -38.64 12.59
N GLU A 594 -7.29 -39.75 13.32
CA GLU A 594 -8.29 -39.86 14.40
C GLU A 594 -8.06 -38.83 15.52
N ILE A 595 -6.80 -38.60 15.93
CA ILE A 595 -6.46 -37.60 16.96
C ILE A 595 -6.77 -36.17 16.48
N ILE A 596 -6.58 -35.88 15.20
CA ILE A 596 -6.85 -34.55 14.63
C ILE A 596 -8.36 -34.30 14.49
N ASP A 597 -9.13 -35.30 14.05
CA ASP A 597 -10.58 -35.22 13.88
C ASP A 597 -11.31 -34.92 15.21
N MET A 598 -10.79 -35.44 16.34
CA MET A 598 -11.30 -35.12 17.67
C MET A 598 -11.10 -33.65 18.12
N LYS A 599 -10.16 -32.90 17.51
CA LYS A 599 -9.85 -31.49 17.86
C LYS A 599 -10.47 -30.46 16.91
N GLN A 600 -11.09 -30.86 15.80
CA GLN A 600 -11.57 -29.97 14.72
C GLN A 600 -12.78 -29.07 15.05
N SER A 601 -13.02 -28.78 16.33
CA SER A 601 -13.93 -27.70 16.74
C SER A 601 -13.32 -26.30 16.61
N VAL A 602 -11.99 -26.16 16.46
CA VAL A 602 -11.32 -24.83 16.52
C VAL A 602 -10.13 -24.61 15.54
N PHE A 603 -9.58 -25.62 14.86
CA PHE A 603 -8.31 -25.45 14.10
C PHE A 603 -8.40 -25.76 12.59
N ASN A 604 -7.82 -24.89 11.76
CA ASN A 604 -7.56 -25.15 10.34
C ASN A 604 -6.33 -26.06 10.20
N LEU A 605 -6.52 -27.25 9.64
CA LEU A 605 -5.47 -28.20 9.32
C LEU A 605 -5.16 -28.10 7.81
N VAL A 606 -3.92 -27.80 7.45
CA VAL A 606 -3.48 -27.82 6.04
C VAL A 606 -3.08 -29.25 5.68
N LEU A 607 -4.05 -30.04 5.20
CA LEU A 607 -3.79 -31.35 4.57
C LEU A 607 -3.85 -31.23 3.05
N PHE A 608 -2.81 -31.71 2.38
CA PHE A 608 -2.90 -32.07 0.97
C PHE A 608 -3.71 -33.37 0.83
N GLY A 609 -5.03 -33.25 0.65
CA GLY A 609 -5.89 -34.40 0.34
C GLY A 609 -7.38 -34.21 0.64
N SER A 610 -8.18 -34.15 -0.43
CA SER A 610 -9.59 -34.57 -0.65
C SER A 610 -10.74 -34.37 0.38
N ALA A 611 -10.52 -34.02 1.65
CA ALA A 611 -11.60 -33.85 2.64
C ALA A 611 -12.18 -32.42 2.73
N PHE A 612 -11.45 -31.42 2.23
CA PHE A 612 -11.80 -29.99 2.38
C PHE A 612 -13.04 -29.55 1.57
N VAL A 613 -13.36 -30.26 0.48
CA VAL A 613 -14.32 -29.78 -0.52
C VAL A 613 -15.79 -29.94 -0.07
N VAL A 614 -16.12 -31.03 0.64
CA VAL A 614 -17.52 -31.31 1.04
C VAL A 614 -18.00 -30.29 2.09
N SER A 615 -17.13 -29.90 3.03
CA SER A 615 -17.45 -28.91 4.07
C SER A 615 -17.62 -27.51 3.48
N VAL A 616 -16.72 -27.08 2.59
CA VAL A 616 -16.80 -25.75 1.93
C VAL A 616 -18.09 -25.62 1.09
N MET A 617 -18.49 -26.67 0.39
CA MET A 617 -19.71 -26.65 -0.42
C MET A 617 -20.98 -26.63 0.42
N PHE A 618 -21.01 -27.34 1.54
CA PHE A 618 -22.13 -27.29 2.49
C PHE A 618 -22.25 -25.90 3.15
N TYR A 619 -21.14 -25.30 3.58
CA TYR A 619 -21.12 -23.94 4.11
C TYR A 619 -21.47 -22.88 3.06
N PHE A 620 -21.07 -23.09 1.80
CA PHE A 620 -21.49 -22.24 0.69
C PHE A 620 -23.01 -22.32 0.48
N TRP A 621 -23.59 -23.51 0.54
CA TRP A 621 -25.04 -23.70 0.38
C TRP A 621 -25.83 -23.08 1.54
N MET A 622 -25.41 -23.34 2.79
CA MET A 622 -25.99 -22.72 3.99
C MET A 622 -25.80 -21.19 4.06
N GLY A 623 -24.73 -20.67 3.43
CA GLY A 623 -24.40 -19.26 3.45
C GLY A 623 -25.01 -18.43 2.31
N THR A 624 -25.36 -19.04 1.18
CA THR A 624 -25.85 -18.32 -0.01
C THR A 624 -27.37 -18.19 -0.04
N GLU A 625 -28.11 -19.25 0.30
CA GLU A 625 -29.59 -19.21 0.23
C GLU A 625 -30.21 -18.17 1.18
N PRO A 626 -29.79 -18.04 2.45
CA PRO A 626 -30.32 -17.00 3.34
C PRO A 626 -29.95 -15.59 2.88
N LYS A 627 -28.80 -15.40 2.22
CA LYS A 627 -28.37 -14.10 1.69
C LYS A 627 -29.22 -13.66 0.51
N VAL A 628 -29.58 -14.57 -0.40
CA VAL A 628 -30.49 -14.27 -1.53
C VAL A 628 -31.86 -13.85 -1.01
N VAL A 629 -32.39 -14.54 0.01
CA VAL A 629 -33.65 -14.17 0.67
C VAL A 629 -33.53 -12.83 1.39
N GLY A 630 -32.44 -12.58 2.10
CA GLY A 630 -32.16 -11.29 2.74
C GLY A 630 -32.10 -10.13 1.75
N LEU A 631 -31.41 -10.31 0.64
CA LEU A 631 -31.33 -9.33 -0.46
C LEU A 631 -32.69 -9.11 -1.12
N PHE A 632 -33.50 -10.15 -1.29
CA PHE A 632 -34.87 -10.02 -1.80
C PHE A 632 -35.74 -9.15 -0.89
N ILE A 633 -35.70 -9.38 0.43
CA ILE A 633 -36.44 -8.58 1.41
C ILE A 633 -35.95 -7.13 1.40
N GLU A 634 -34.63 -6.95 1.44
CA GLU A 634 -33.99 -5.64 1.44
C GLU A 634 -34.37 -4.82 0.20
N ARG A 635 -34.28 -5.41 -1.01
CA ARG A 635 -34.68 -4.76 -2.27
C ARG A 635 -36.18 -4.47 -2.32
N THR A 636 -37.02 -5.36 -1.81
CA THR A 636 -38.47 -5.14 -1.71
C THR A 636 -38.79 -3.94 -0.83
N VAL A 637 -38.14 -3.82 0.32
CA VAL A 637 -38.30 -2.68 1.25
C VAL A 637 -37.75 -1.39 0.65
N ALA A 638 -36.56 -1.42 0.07
CA ALA A 638 -35.93 -0.25 -0.55
C ALA A 638 -36.79 0.34 -1.68
N LEU A 639 -37.29 -0.49 -2.59
CA LEU A 639 -38.14 -0.02 -3.69
C LEU A 639 -39.51 0.45 -3.21
N ARG A 640 -40.07 -0.17 -2.17
CA ARG A 640 -41.31 0.31 -1.56
C ARG A 640 -41.12 1.69 -0.90
N ASN A 641 -39.97 1.93 -0.28
CA ASN A 641 -39.63 3.23 0.27
C ASN A 641 -39.42 4.28 -0.84
N ALA A 642 -38.78 3.90 -1.94
CA ALA A 642 -38.57 4.77 -3.10
C ALA A 642 -39.88 5.18 -3.81
N GLU A 643 -40.91 4.33 -3.77
CA GLU A 643 -42.26 4.64 -4.29
C GLU A 643 -42.97 5.75 -3.49
N GLY A 644 -42.55 6.02 -2.25
CA GLY A 644 -43.10 7.07 -1.40
C GLY A 644 -44.54 6.82 -0.93
N LYS A 645 -45.24 7.89 -0.57
CA LYS A 645 -46.58 7.86 0.02
C LYS A 645 -47.65 8.18 -1.03
N GLY A 646 -48.21 7.14 -1.65
CA GLY A 646 -49.36 7.25 -2.53
C GLY A 646 -49.11 6.65 -3.92
N SER A 647 -50.01 6.98 -4.85
CA SER A 647 -49.91 6.52 -6.24
C SER A 647 -49.03 7.48 -7.04
N ILE A 648 -47.89 7.00 -7.57
CA ILE A 648 -46.97 7.79 -8.40
C ILE A 648 -47.68 8.44 -9.60
N PRO A 649 -48.51 7.72 -10.39
CA PRO A 649 -49.24 8.35 -11.51
C PRO A 649 -50.15 9.50 -11.07
N GLN A 650 -50.82 9.35 -9.92
CA GLN A 650 -51.67 10.41 -9.39
C GLN A 650 -50.85 11.59 -8.89
N PHE A 651 -49.75 11.34 -8.18
CA PHE A 651 -48.83 12.36 -7.73
C PHE A 651 -48.25 13.17 -8.89
N VAL A 652 -47.74 12.51 -9.93
CA VAL A 652 -47.19 13.16 -11.12
C VAL A 652 -48.26 14.02 -11.80
N LYS A 653 -49.50 13.52 -11.91
CA LYS A 653 -50.62 14.29 -12.46
C LYS A 653 -50.92 15.55 -11.62
N GLU A 654 -51.02 15.42 -10.31
CA GLU A 654 -51.32 16.55 -9.42
C GLU A 654 -50.21 17.60 -9.43
N VAL A 655 -48.93 17.18 -9.51
CA VAL A 655 -47.80 18.10 -9.70
C VAL A 655 -47.91 18.83 -11.03
N LYS A 656 -48.26 18.13 -12.11
CA LYS A 656 -48.47 18.76 -13.43
C LYS A 656 -49.59 19.79 -13.38
N ASP A 657 -50.73 19.44 -12.79
CA ASP A 657 -51.87 20.35 -12.61
C ASP A 657 -51.46 21.61 -11.81
N ASP A 658 -50.68 21.45 -10.73
CA ASP A 658 -50.17 22.57 -9.93
C ASP A 658 -49.22 23.47 -10.74
N ILE A 659 -48.37 22.90 -11.60
CA ILE A 659 -47.46 23.64 -12.48
C ILE A 659 -48.23 24.44 -13.53
N GLU A 660 -49.22 23.82 -14.20
CA GLU A 660 -50.04 24.48 -15.22
C GLU A 660 -50.86 25.65 -14.65
N MET A 661 -51.26 25.57 -13.37
CA MET A 661 -51.94 26.64 -12.65
C MET A 661 -50.98 27.73 -12.11
N GLY A 662 -49.67 27.62 -12.38
CA GLY A 662 -48.65 28.56 -11.89
C GLY A 662 -48.32 28.43 -10.39
N LYS A 663 -48.76 27.35 -9.74
CA LYS A 663 -48.65 27.13 -8.29
C LYS A 663 -47.40 26.32 -7.94
N ILE A 664 -46.23 26.83 -8.34
CA ILE A 664 -44.95 26.13 -8.17
C ILE A 664 -44.62 25.79 -6.69
N SER A 665 -44.98 26.68 -5.75
CA SER A 665 -44.80 26.42 -4.32
C SER A 665 -45.68 25.27 -3.80
N GLU A 666 -46.92 25.14 -4.29
CA GLU A 666 -47.81 24.04 -3.91
C GLU A 666 -47.29 22.69 -4.46
N ALA A 667 -46.71 22.71 -5.67
CA ALA A 667 -46.05 21.56 -6.29
C ALA A 667 -44.82 21.09 -5.49
N ILE A 668 -43.98 22.01 -5.00
CA ILE A 668 -42.83 21.70 -4.13
C ILE A 668 -43.29 21.07 -2.80
N ASP A 669 -44.33 21.63 -2.17
CA ASP A 669 -44.89 21.08 -0.93
C ASP A 669 -45.53 19.70 -1.13
N ARG A 670 -46.08 19.43 -2.32
CA ARG A 670 -46.57 18.09 -2.68
C ARG A 670 -45.41 17.10 -2.80
N CYS A 671 -44.30 17.50 -3.42
CA CYS A 671 -43.10 16.68 -3.50
C CYS A 671 -42.56 16.31 -2.11
N ASN A 672 -42.51 17.30 -1.20
CA ASN A 672 -42.09 17.10 0.19
C ASN A 672 -43.00 16.13 0.97
N ARG A 673 -44.30 16.11 0.67
CA ARG A 673 -45.27 15.20 1.30
C ARG A 673 -45.22 13.78 0.74
N HIS A 674 -44.94 13.62 -0.57
CA HIS A 674 -44.93 12.31 -1.22
C HIS A 674 -43.66 11.51 -0.88
N GLN A 675 -42.51 12.16 -0.69
CA GLN A 675 -41.25 11.54 -0.24
C GLN A 675 -40.76 10.35 -1.09
N SER A 676 -41.13 10.27 -2.36
CA SER A 676 -40.59 9.29 -3.31
C SER A 676 -39.32 9.81 -4.00
N SER A 677 -38.52 8.93 -4.59
CA SER A 677 -37.37 9.33 -5.39
C SER A 677 -37.76 10.20 -6.59
N ILE A 678 -38.89 9.89 -7.25
CA ILE A 678 -39.45 10.75 -8.31
C ILE A 678 -39.84 12.14 -7.76
N ALA A 679 -40.34 12.24 -6.53
CA ALA A 679 -40.66 13.52 -5.91
C ALA A 679 -39.38 14.33 -5.59
N ALA A 680 -38.29 13.67 -5.18
CA ALA A 680 -37.00 14.32 -4.97
C ALA A 680 -36.43 14.92 -6.26
N VAL A 681 -36.48 14.15 -7.35
CA VAL A 681 -36.04 14.58 -8.69
C VAL A 681 -36.88 15.77 -9.19
N ILE A 682 -38.21 15.67 -9.09
CA ILE A 682 -39.12 16.75 -9.46
C ILE A 682 -38.88 18.02 -8.62
N ARG A 683 -38.67 17.86 -7.31
CA ARG A 683 -38.41 19.00 -6.41
C ARG A 683 -37.14 19.75 -6.82
N ALA A 684 -36.06 19.04 -7.12
CA ALA A 684 -34.80 19.65 -7.56
C ALA A 684 -34.99 20.48 -8.84
N GLY A 685 -35.76 19.96 -9.80
CA GLY A 685 -36.14 20.71 -11.01
C GLY A 685 -36.96 21.96 -10.71
N LEU A 686 -37.98 21.86 -9.86
CA LEU A 686 -38.84 23.00 -9.48
C LEU A 686 -38.06 24.08 -8.72
N GLU A 687 -37.19 23.70 -7.77
CA GLU A 687 -36.32 24.63 -7.04
C GLU A 687 -35.33 25.35 -7.98
N LYS A 688 -34.76 24.62 -8.94
CA LYS A 688 -33.91 25.21 -9.99
C LYS A 688 -34.68 26.21 -10.83
N HIS A 689 -35.91 25.89 -11.25
CA HIS A 689 -36.76 26.81 -12.00
C HIS A 689 -37.04 28.11 -11.22
N VAL A 690 -37.41 28.01 -9.93
CA VAL A 690 -37.62 29.20 -9.07
C VAL A 690 -36.37 30.08 -8.99
N ASN A 691 -35.17 29.48 -8.94
CA ASN A 691 -33.91 30.23 -8.92
C ASN A 691 -33.58 30.87 -10.27
N LEU A 692 -33.89 30.20 -11.38
CA LEU A 692 -33.68 30.73 -12.73
C LEU A 692 -34.63 31.89 -13.04
N MET A 693 -35.87 31.89 -12.53
CA MET A 693 -36.82 32.99 -12.72
C MET A 693 -36.43 34.29 -12.00
N LYS A 694 -35.55 34.22 -10.98
CA LYS A 694 -34.99 35.41 -10.30
C LYS A 694 -33.87 36.08 -11.09
N ARG A 695 -33.40 35.47 -12.18
CA ARG A 695 -32.25 35.91 -12.97
C ARG A 695 -32.71 36.49 -14.31
N SER A 696 -32.41 37.77 -14.54
CA SER A 696 -32.75 38.47 -15.80
C SER A 696 -31.75 38.23 -16.94
N ASP A 697 -30.63 37.53 -16.68
CA ASP A 697 -29.50 37.34 -17.59
C ASP A 697 -29.54 36.02 -18.39
N VAL A 698 -30.57 35.18 -18.20
CA VAL A 698 -30.62 33.83 -18.79
C VAL A 698 -31.65 33.78 -19.93
N THR A 699 -31.17 33.42 -21.13
CA THR A 699 -32.01 33.20 -22.33
C THR A 699 -32.90 31.96 -22.16
N HIS A 700 -34.00 31.89 -22.92
CA HIS A 700 -34.97 30.79 -22.88
C HIS A 700 -34.32 29.41 -23.09
N ASP A 701 -33.52 29.27 -24.15
CA ASP A 701 -32.78 28.02 -24.44
C ASP A 701 -31.83 27.61 -23.31
N LYS A 702 -31.19 28.59 -22.68
CA LYS A 702 -30.26 28.34 -21.57
C LYS A 702 -31.00 27.95 -20.29
N ARG A 703 -32.21 28.48 -20.04
CA ARG A 703 -33.05 28.05 -18.91
C ARG A 703 -33.52 26.62 -19.09
N LYS A 704 -33.96 26.24 -20.30
CA LYS A 704 -34.38 24.87 -20.62
C LYS A 704 -33.23 23.87 -20.43
N SER A 705 -32.03 24.19 -20.92
CA SER A 705 -30.84 23.35 -20.74
C SER A 705 -30.41 23.22 -19.27
N GLU A 706 -30.40 24.32 -18.51
CA GLU A 706 -30.08 24.31 -17.07
C GLU A 706 -31.12 23.55 -16.23
N LEU A 707 -32.39 23.54 -16.66
CA LEU A 707 -33.45 22.79 -16.04
C LEU A 707 -33.31 21.29 -16.33
N GLN A 708 -33.09 20.90 -17.59
CA GLN A 708 -32.81 19.51 -17.99
C GLN A 708 -31.63 18.95 -17.19
N LYS A 709 -30.54 19.73 -17.10
CA LYS A 709 -29.36 19.33 -16.32
C LYS A 709 -29.68 19.10 -14.84
N ALA A 710 -30.54 19.92 -14.23
CA ALA A 710 -30.92 19.72 -12.82
C ALA A 710 -31.73 18.43 -12.59
N PHE A 711 -32.57 18.03 -13.56
CA PHE A 711 -33.27 16.75 -13.52
C PHE A 711 -32.30 15.57 -13.73
N GLU A 712 -31.35 15.68 -14.65
CA GLU A 712 -30.30 14.67 -14.88
C GLU A 712 -29.41 14.50 -13.63
N ASP A 713 -28.93 15.60 -13.05
CA ASP A 713 -28.11 15.61 -11.84
C ASP A 713 -28.86 14.95 -10.67
N ALA A 714 -30.14 15.30 -10.45
CA ALA A 714 -30.95 14.70 -9.39
C ALA A 714 -31.24 13.21 -9.62
N THR A 715 -31.47 12.80 -10.88
CA THR A 715 -31.67 11.40 -11.25
C THR A 715 -30.40 10.58 -11.01
N SER A 716 -29.23 11.14 -11.33
CA SER A 716 -27.93 10.51 -11.09
C SER A 716 -27.61 10.27 -9.60
N ILE A 717 -28.24 11.02 -8.70
CA ILE A 717 -28.11 10.85 -7.24
C ILE A 717 -29.04 9.74 -6.73
N GLU A 718 -30.27 9.64 -7.27
CA GLU A 718 -31.29 8.68 -6.80
C GLU A 718 -31.09 7.26 -7.38
N MET A 719 -30.69 7.14 -8.65
CA MET A 719 -30.57 5.85 -9.36
C MET A 719 -29.61 4.84 -8.68
N PRO A 720 -28.41 5.24 -8.20
CA PRO A 720 -27.50 4.32 -7.53
C PRO A 720 -28.08 3.65 -6.27
N MET A 721 -29.01 4.31 -5.57
CA MET A 721 -29.67 3.72 -4.40
C MET A 721 -30.67 2.62 -4.78
N LEU A 722 -31.35 2.79 -5.91
CA LEU A 722 -32.30 1.80 -6.46
C LEU A 722 -31.56 0.57 -6.97
N GLU A 723 -30.42 0.75 -7.62
CA GLU A 723 -29.60 -0.32 -8.19
C GLU A 723 -28.70 -1.04 -7.18
N LYS A 724 -28.55 -0.48 -5.97
CA LYS A 724 -27.70 -1.04 -4.91
C LYS A 724 -27.96 -2.54 -4.71
N ASN A 725 -26.89 -3.33 -4.61
CA ASN A 725 -26.89 -4.79 -4.42
C ASN A 725 -27.46 -5.63 -5.59
N LEU A 726 -27.94 -5.06 -6.70
CA LEU A 726 -28.40 -5.85 -7.85
C LEU A 726 -27.26 -6.69 -8.47
N VAL A 727 -26.10 -6.07 -8.63
CA VAL A 727 -24.90 -6.76 -9.15
C VAL A 727 -24.52 -7.94 -8.25
N SER A 728 -24.71 -7.81 -6.93
CA SER A 728 -24.47 -8.89 -5.98
C SER A 728 -25.39 -10.09 -6.21
N ILE A 729 -26.68 -9.87 -6.52
CA ILE A 729 -27.64 -10.95 -6.82
C ILE A 729 -27.24 -11.69 -8.11
N SER A 730 -26.88 -10.96 -9.17
CA SER A 730 -26.40 -11.54 -10.44
C SER A 730 -25.09 -12.32 -10.27
N THR A 731 -24.18 -11.79 -9.44
CA THR A 731 -22.92 -12.44 -9.12
C THR A 731 -23.14 -13.75 -8.34
N ILE A 732 -24.07 -13.77 -7.37
CA ILE A 732 -24.43 -14.98 -6.63
C ILE A 732 -24.96 -16.07 -7.56
N ALA A 733 -25.73 -15.72 -8.59
CA ALA A 733 -26.21 -16.70 -9.57
C ALA A 733 -25.06 -17.39 -10.32
N SER A 734 -24.11 -16.59 -10.81
CA SER A 734 -22.95 -17.07 -11.55
C SER A 734 -22.07 -17.97 -10.68
N ILE A 735 -21.78 -17.53 -9.45
CA ILE A 735 -20.94 -18.30 -8.51
C ILE A 735 -21.64 -19.60 -8.09
N SER A 736 -22.95 -19.58 -7.81
CA SER A 736 -23.70 -20.79 -7.41
C SER A 736 -23.63 -21.88 -8.47
N THR A 737 -23.71 -21.50 -9.75
CA THR A 737 -23.58 -22.44 -10.88
C THR A 737 -22.16 -23.01 -10.94
N MET A 738 -21.14 -22.15 -10.86
CA MET A 738 -19.73 -22.57 -10.89
C MET A 738 -19.37 -23.49 -9.72
N VAL A 739 -19.89 -23.20 -8.52
CA VAL A 739 -19.68 -24.02 -7.33
C VAL A 739 -20.38 -25.38 -7.47
N GLY A 740 -21.61 -25.43 -8.00
CA GLY A 740 -22.30 -26.70 -8.29
C GLY A 740 -21.54 -27.56 -9.31
N LEU A 741 -21.03 -26.96 -10.39
CA LEU A 741 -20.19 -27.63 -11.38
C LEU A 741 -18.87 -28.14 -10.78
N LEU A 742 -18.23 -27.33 -9.93
CA LEU A 742 -17.01 -27.72 -9.24
C LEU A 742 -17.22 -28.95 -8.34
N GLY A 743 -18.31 -28.99 -7.57
CA GLY A 743 -18.66 -30.16 -6.77
C GLY A 743 -18.95 -31.42 -7.59
N THR A 744 -19.38 -31.24 -8.83
CA THR A 744 -19.60 -32.34 -9.78
C THR A 744 -18.29 -32.92 -10.24
N THR A 745 -17.35 -32.07 -10.61
CA THR A 745 -15.98 -32.48 -10.96
C THR A 745 -15.34 -33.25 -9.82
N PHE A 746 -15.46 -32.76 -8.57
CA PHE A 746 -14.90 -33.46 -7.41
C PHE A 746 -15.61 -34.77 -7.08
N GLY A 747 -16.95 -34.82 -7.11
CA GLY A 747 -17.70 -36.06 -6.90
C GLY A 747 -17.33 -37.14 -7.94
N MET A 748 -17.15 -36.74 -9.20
CA MET A 748 -16.69 -37.65 -10.26
C MET A 748 -15.23 -38.10 -10.08
N ILE A 749 -14.33 -37.22 -9.66
CA ILE A 749 -12.94 -37.59 -9.33
C ILE A 749 -12.94 -38.66 -8.22
N ARG A 750 -13.77 -38.48 -7.19
CA ARG A 750 -13.90 -39.45 -6.08
C ARG A 750 -14.50 -40.77 -6.54
N ALA A 751 -15.54 -40.73 -7.36
CA ALA A 751 -16.17 -41.89 -7.97
C ALA A 751 -15.16 -42.73 -8.77
N PHE A 752 -14.30 -42.09 -9.57
CA PHE A 752 -13.26 -42.78 -10.35
C PHE A 752 -12.04 -43.20 -9.53
N ALA A 753 -11.69 -42.48 -8.45
CA ALA A 753 -10.64 -42.91 -7.53
C ALA A 753 -11.00 -44.22 -6.82
N ALA A 754 -12.29 -44.43 -6.48
CA ALA A 754 -12.78 -45.69 -5.92
C ALA A 754 -12.64 -46.89 -6.88
N LEU A 755 -12.54 -46.64 -8.19
CA LEU A 755 -12.29 -47.66 -9.22
C LEU A 755 -10.81 -47.94 -9.48
N ALA A 756 -9.91 -47.04 -9.06
CA ALA A 756 -8.48 -47.11 -9.36
C ALA A 756 -7.67 -47.96 -8.37
N THR A 757 -8.26 -48.35 -7.22
CA THR A 757 -7.63 -49.25 -6.26
C THR A 757 -7.82 -50.70 -6.72
N GLY A 758 -6.72 -51.42 -6.94
CA GLY A 758 -6.75 -52.79 -7.48
C GLY A 758 -7.55 -53.75 -6.60
N GLY A 759 -8.73 -54.15 -7.06
CA GLY A 759 -9.69 -55.01 -6.37
C GLY A 759 -11.07 -54.93 -7.03
N ALA A 760 -12.05 -55.70 -6.55
CA ALA A 760 -13.43 -55.56 -7.01
C ALA A 760 -13.92 -54.14 -6.66
N PRO A 761 -14.53 -53.39 -7.60
CA PRO A 761 -15.03 -52.04 -7.37
C PRO A 761 -15.88 -51.95 -6.10
N ASP A 762 -15.57 -51.02 -5.21
CA ASP A 762 -16.48 -50.65 -4.13
C ASP A 762 -17.66 -49.88 -4.75
N ALA A 763 -18.70 -50.63 -5.13
CA ALA A 763 -19.91 -50.10 -5.74
C ALA A 763 -20.60 -49.05 -4.87
N VAL A 764 -20.41 -49.11 -3.54
CA VAL A 764 -20.97 -48.13 -2.61
C VAL A 764 -20.23 -46.80 -2.74
N GLN A 765 -18.90 -46.79 -2.68
CA GLN A 765 -18.09 -45.57 -2.84
C GLN A 765 -18.27 -44.92 -4.22
N LEU A 766 -18.37 -45.75 -5.28
CA LEU A 766 -18.69 -45.27 -6.62
C LEU A 766 -20.05 -44.57 -6.66
N SER A 767 -21.08 -45.21 -6.10
CA SER A 767 -22.43 -44.63 -6.07
C SER A 767 -22.52 -43.35 -5.24
N LEU A 768 -21.74 -43.27 -4.14
CA LEU A 768 -21.66 -42.08 -3.29
C LEU A 768 -21.03 -40.90 -4.05
N GLY A 769 -19.90 -41.10 -4.74
CA GLY A 769 -19.27 -40.02 -5.52
C GLY A 769 -20.15 -39.50 -6.66
N ILE A 770 -20.87 -40.40 -7.34
CA ILE A 770 -21.85 -40.01 -8.38
C ILE A 770 -23.04 -39.26 -7.77
N SER A 771 -23.57 -39.73 -6.65
CA SER A 771 -24.67 -39.06 -5.95
C SER A 771 -24.27 -37.66 -5.48
N GLU A 772 -23.08 -37.50 -4.88
CA GLU A 772 -22.54 -36.20 -4.47
C GLU A 772 -22.43 -35.24 -5.65
N ALA A 773 -21.93 -35.71 -6.80
CA ALA A 773 -21.82 -34.91 -8.01
C ALA A 773 -23.20 -34.39 -8.48
N LEU A 774 -24.21 -35.25 -8.49
CA LEU A 774 -25.56 -34.90 -8.91
C LEU A 774 -26.26 -33.91 -7.97
N PHE A 775 -26.14 -34.11 -6.65
CA PHE A 775 -26.73 -33.19 -5.66
C PHE A 775 -26.10 -31.80 -5.73
N ASN A 776 -24.77 -31.71 -5.91
CA ASN A 776 -24.07 -30.44 -6.03
C ASN A 776 -24.45 -29.68 -7.31
N THR A 777 -24.55 -30.37 -8.46
CA THR A 777 -25.08 -29.78 -9.69
C THR A 777 -26.49 -29.24 -9.47
N ALA A 778 -27.38 -30.06 -8.92
CA ALA A 778 -28.79 -29.69 -8.75
C ALA A 778 -28.95 -28.48 -7.82
N GLY A 779 -28.22 -28.44 -6.70
CA GLY A 779 -28.23 -27.32 -5.76
C GLY A 779 -27.70 -26.01 -6.37
N GLY A 780 -26.55 -26.08 -7.07
CA GLY A 780 -25.97 -24.91 -7.72
C GLY A 780 -26.86 -24.31 -8.81
N ILE A 781 -27.53 -25.15 -9.60
CA ILE A 781 -28.50 -24.73 -10.61
C ILE A 781 -29.73 -24.11 -9.94
N LEU A 782 -30.28 -24.72 -8.90
CA LEU A 782 -31.48 -24.24 -8.22
C LEU A 782 -31.27 -22.84 -7.61
N ALA A 783 -30.15 -22.64 -6.90
CA ALA A 783 -29.79 -21.34 -6.31
C ALA A 783 -29.53 -20.27 -7.40
N SER A 784 -28.92 -20.67 -8.51
CA SER A 784 -28.68 -19.79 -9.66
C SER A 784 -29.99 -19.33 -10.31
N VAL A 785 -30.90 -20.26 -10.60
CA VAL A 785 -32.22 -19.96 -11.19
C VAL A 785 -33.00 -19.00 -10.29
N LEU A 786 -33.04 -19.25 -8.98
CA LEU A 786 -33.74 -18.38 -8.04
C LEU A 786 -33.15 -16.96 -8.03
N SER A 787 -31.82 -16.86 -8.02
CA SER A 787 -31.11 -15.57 -8.01
C SER A 787 -31.34 -14.78 -9.31
N ILE A 788 -31.32 -15.43 -10.48
CA ILE A 788 -31.57 -14.80 -11.78
C ILE A 788 -33.01 -14.28 -11.88
N VAL A 789 -33.99 -15.06 -11.42
CA VAL A 789 -35.40 -14.64 -11.43
C VAL A 789 -35.59 -13.40 -10.56
N ILE A 790 -34.97 -13.37 -9.36
CA ILE A 790 -35.02 -12.22 -8.46
C ILE A 790 -34.34 -10.99 -9.07
N TYR A 791 -33.15 -11.17 -9.64
CA TYR A 791 -32.41 -10.10 -10.33
C TYR A 791 -33.27 -9.47 -11.44
N ASN A 792 -33.77 -10.29 -12.37
CA ASN A 792 -34.58 -9.83 -13.49
C ASN A 792 -35.87 -9.13 -13.04
N PHE A 793 -36.51 -9.63 -11.97
CA PHE A 793 -37.69 -9.01 -11.40
C PHE A 793 -37.40 -7.57 -10.91
N PHE A 794 -36.32 -7.38 -10.17
CA PHE A 794 -35.96 -6.05 -9.65
C PHE A 794 -35.42 -5.12 -10.71
N THR A 795 -34.58 -5.61 -11.65
CA THR A 795 -34.13 -4.81 -12.80
C THR A 795 -35.31 -4.29 -13.60
N SER A 796 -36.27 -5.16 -13.96
CA SER A 796 -37.47 -4.71 -14.68
C SER A 796 -38.32 -3.71 -13.90
N LYS A 797 -38.35 -3.81 -12.57
CA LYS A 797 -39.06 -2.86 -11.71
C LYS A 797 -38.35 -1.51 -11.65
N ILE A 798 -37.03 -1.50 -11.57
CA ILE A 798 -36.20 -0.28 -11.56
C ILE A 798 -36.24 0.41 -12.92
N ASP A 799 -36.16 -0.33 -14.02
CA ASP A 799 -36.28 0.22 -15.38
C ASP A 799 -37.62 0.95 -15.58
N LYS A 800 -38.73 0.35 -15.11
CA LYS A 800 -40.05 1.01 -15.14
C LYS A 800 -40.09 2.28 -14.29
N PHE A 801 -39.40 2.26 -13.16
CA PHE A 801 -39.32 3.41 -12.26
C PHE A 801 -38.50 4.54 -12.90
N ASN A 802 -37.35 4.22 -13.51
CA ASN A 802 -36.51 5.18 -14.24
C ASN A 802 -37.27 5.80 -15.42
N TYR A 803 -37.95 4.98 -16.23
CA TYR A 803 -38.79 5.47 -17.32
C TYR A 803 -39.85 6.46 -16.83
N THR A 804 -40.48 6.19 -15.68
CA THR A 804 -41.49 7.09 -15.10
C THR A 804 -40.87 8.42 -14.64
N ILE A 805 -39.63 8.41 -14.13
CA ILE A 805 -38.88 9.61 -13.76
C ILE A 805 -38.56 10.44 -15.01
N GLU A 806 -38.00 9.81 -16.03
CA GLU A 806 -37.61 10.47 -17.28
C GLU A 806 -38.82 11.08 -17.99
N GLU A 807 -39.94 10.36 -18.06
CA GLU A 807 -41.20 10.86 -18.64
C GLU A 807 -41.75 12.06 -17.86
N ALA A 808 -41.76 11.99 -16.53
CA ALA A 808 -42.22 13.09 -15.68
C ALA A 808 -41.30 14.32 -15.80
N ALA A 809 -39.97 14.10 -15.78
CA ALA A 809 -38.97 15.15 -15.93
C ALA A 809 -39.09 15.85 -17.29
N TYR A 810 -39.16 15.07 -18.38
CA TYR A 810 -39.32 15.60 -19.73
C TYR A 810 -40.56 16.50 -19.84
N TYR A 811 -41.71 16.00 -19.37
CA TYR A 811 -42.95 16.76 -19.42
C TYR A 811 -42.89 18.04 -18.59
N ILE A 812 -42.35 17.98 -17.37
CA ILE A 812 -42.23 19.14 -16.50
C ILE A 812 -41.27 20.19 -17.08
N VAL A 813 -40.15 19.77 -17.68
CA VAL A 813 -39.25 20.66 -18.41
C VAL A 813 -39.98 21.38 -19.54
N GLU A 814 -40.79 20.65 -20.32
CA GLU A 814 -41.55 21.21 -21.44
C GLU A 814 -42.59 22.22 -20.95
N THR A 815 -43.39 21.86 -19.93
CA THR A 815 -44.39 22.75 -19.34
C THR A 815 -43.77 24.02 -18.73
N LEU A 816 -42.71 23.88 -17.93
CA LEU A 816 -42.03 25.01 -17.29
C LEU A 816 -41.28 25.91 -18.28
N SER A 817 -40.87 25.38 -19.44
CA SER A 817 -40.27 26.18 -20.50
C SER A 817 -41.31 26.99 -21.27
N ASN A 818 -42.59 26.63 -21.20
CA ASN A 818 -43.67 27.28 -21.93
C ASN A 818 -44.48 28.29 -21.07
N ILE A 819 -44.27 28.31 -19.76
CA ILE A 819 -44.88 29.27 -18.83
C ILE A 819 -43.89 30.43 -18.63
N GLU A 820 -44.25 31.63 -19.11
CA GLU A 820 -43.49 32.88 -18.89
C GLU A 820 -43.81 33.54 -17.54
#